data_AF-A0A484G9H5-F1
#
_entry.id   AF-A0A484G9H5-F1
#
_cell.length_a   1.000
_cell.length_b   1.000
_cell.length_c   1.000
_cell.angle_alpha   90.00
_cell.angle_beta   90.00
_cell.angle_gamma   90.00
#
_symmetry.space_group_name_H-M   'P 1'
#
loop_
_entity.id
_entity.type
_entity.pdbx_description
1 polymer ?
#
loop_
_entity_poly.entity_id
_entity_poly.type
_entity_poly.pdbx_seq_one_letter_code
_entity_poly.pdbx_strand_id
1 'polypeptide(L)'
;MRVFHGTPPYGAGLRISPPELDTGGSHSLRLHKPPPASSRLEDPERSSESFQGPLRHSSQVRVSCALFAHSQVSEHFTLLLHRKPGTGTSRDTKRPSEATENRHSLVAAMASAPLNVIALVSGGKDSFFSALHCQRNGHRLVALANLFPAESESESDGPDTGGTGTVVIKPGDRKDAAVQQKKKQQQQQQAETVAGKEAAGDETDLNSFMYQTVGHQVIPLYADATGLPLYRQPIRGGARYEGRDYDSSSVRDDGGGGGDAADETESMVPLLRAIMADHPGANALCAGAILSTYQRTRVESVALRLGLAPLAYLWKYPVLPPPAAAPEEAQLLHDMAAAGLDARIVKVASAGLDDEFLWTRVSSLAGAGRVKRALRKFGVAEGAPVLGEGGEFETIVLDGPPGLFPRGKIEVPEAGRRVVREGGGTSWLSFEGARVREKETPETETGAGEACSPPRVPDVLDARFRLLLDSLPRGAVSAEAPARDAFVGGDGKVVGSVATSSDVLWTVEAETPEGRQVSVEEETEDVVRQIRERLAKYSPPLPTTAITHTVIVLKRMSDFPAINAIYGSLFQHPNPPSRVTIACGNLPGARSINIHLTVRPDLEQGQRNGLHVQSRSYWAPANIGPYSQAIDVPLSSSSSSSSAVAGQVLVPAGVRAVTIAGQIPLVPASMMLPPAEPSGDLKMQIVLSLQHLWRIATELKVQVWTSAVAYFANTPDPDAARRRAQLAAAAWEGVHNAAGSEEDDDDDESGPDLWDRKFNTQHMVFGASIAEETKLPDWSVVKTPETEGPKPVPPFFAVEVEELPRAAGVEWHAHLGLANLASSSAAVEYQTSHLGASERVPFSRRVCHVTVGGVLVHTTVAWLAAGADGTVPESSAEVAEGMRRAYAEVVGAGGRGGVPYLMYVNQARTGSSGAPGAKVAGCIPARSIRDADGLEVVAVGLFK
;
A
#
# COMPACT_ATOMS: atom_id res chain seq x y z
N MET A 1 -22.99 -27.58 -42.09
CA MET A 1 -23.46 -28.80 -42.80
C MET A 1 -24.92 -29.07 -42.40
N ARG A 2 -25.63 -30.02 -43.04
CA ARG A 2 -27.11 -30.05 -43.08
C ARG A 2 -27.85 -30.36 -41.76
N VAL A 3 -29.01 -29.71 -41.66
CA VAL A 3 -30.18 -29.94 -40.78
C VAL A 3 -30.67 -31.40 -40.79
N PHE A 4 -31.23 -31.89 -39.66
CA PHE A 4 -32.49 -32.66 -39.65
C PHE A 4 -33.24 -32.57 -38.31
N HIS A 5 -34.56 -32.35 -38.36
CA HIS A 5 -35.51 -32.34 -37.24
C HIS A 5 -36.16 -33.72 -37.02
N GLY A 6 -36.66 -33.96 -35.80
CA GLY A 6 -37.65 -35.00 -35.48
C GLY A 6 -38.55 -34.55 -34.32
N THR A 7 -39.88 -34.67 -34.47
CA THR A 7 -40.91 -33.98 -33.65
C THR A 7 -41.83 -34.99 -32.89
N PRO A 8 -42.93 -34.62 -32.17
CA PRO A 8 -43.36 -35.27 -30.91
C PRO A 8 -44.63 -36.16 -31.11
N PRO A 9 -45.55 -36.42 -30.12
CA PRO A 9 -46.49 -35.40 -29.60
C PRO A 9 -47.06 -35.64 -28.15
N TYR A 10 -48.14 -34.89 -27.82
CA TYR A 10 -49.00 -34.87 -26.60
C TYR A 10 -48.47 -34.07 -25.37
N GLY A 11 -49.25 -33.19 -24.73
CA GLY A 11 -50.58 -32.67 -25.11
C GLY A 11 -51.26 -31.85 -23.99
N ALA A 12 -52.11 -30.89 -24.39
CA ALA A 12 -53.04 -30.09 -23.56
C ALA A 12 -52.45 -29.14 -22.49
N GLY A 13 -53.09 -27.97 -22.35
CA GLY A 13 -52.88 -27.03 -21.25
C GLY A 13 -54.14 -26.21 -21.01
N LEU A 14 -54.18 -25.43 -19.91
CA LEU A 14 -55.15 -24.36 -19.69
C LEU A 14 -54.72 -23.47 -18.51
N ARG A 15 -54.92 -22.14 -18.66
CA ARG A 15 -54.86 -21.15 -17.57
C ARG A 15 -56.22 -21.08 -16.85
N ILE A 16 -56.26 -20.56 -15.62
CA ILE A 16 -57.20 -19.53 -15.08
C ILE A 16 -56.93 -19.34 -13.56
N SER A 17 -57.32 -18.20 -13.01
CA SER A 17 -56.85 -17.62 -11.72
C SER A 17 -57.86 -17.77 -10.52
N PRO A 18 -57.91 -16.89 -9.48
CA PRO A 18 -57.97 -17.26 -8.06
C PRO A 18 -59.38 -17.21 -7.41
N PRO A 19 -59.52 -17.39 -6.08
CA PRO A 19 -59.95 -16.25 -5.21
C PRO A 19 -59.46 -16.22 -3.72
N GLU A 20 -59.35 -15.00 -3.17
CA GLU A 20 -60.03 -14.38 -1.98
C GLU A 20 -60.46 -15.24 -0.75
N LEU A 21 -60.02 -14.94 0.49
CA LEU A 21 -60.58 -14.03 1.55
C LEU A 21 -61.83 -14.51 2.32
N ASP A 22 -61.68 -14.76 3.64
CA ASP A 22 -62.68 -14.49 4.72
C ASP A 22 -61.98 -14.65 6.12
N THR A 23 -61.82 -13.62 6.96
CA THR A 23 -62.70 -13.00 8.01
C THR A 23 -62.93 -13.77 9.33
N GLY A 24 -62.78 -13.05 10.46
CA GLY A 24 -63.22 -13.40 11.83
C GLY A 24 -62.40 -14.47 12.59
N GLY A 25 -62.19 -14.42 13.92
CA GLY A 25 -62.52 -13.41 14.93
C GLY A 25 -62.54 -14.01 16.36
N SER A 26 -61.85 -13.38 17.33
CA SER A 26 -61.99 -13.52 18.81
C SER A 26 -62.10 -14.93 19.45
N HIS A 27 -61.27 -15.33 20.42
CA HIS A 27 -61.42 -14.88 21.81
C HIS A 27 -60.20 -15.12 22.72
N SER A 28 -60.25 -14.57 23.94
CA SER A 28 -59.15 -14.39 24.90
C SER A 28 -59.39 -15.16 26.22
N LEU A 29 -58.32 -15.55 26.92
CA LEU A 29 -58.15 -15.70 28.40
C LEU A 29 -56.64 -15.94 28.65
N ARG A 30 -55.85 -15.06 29.31
CA ARG A 30 -55.77 -14.73 30.76
C ARG A 30 -55.60 -15.98 31.65
N LEU A 31 -54.76 -16.01 32.71
CA LEU A 31 -53.73 -15.13 33.30
C LEU A 31 -53.07 -15.95 34.44
N HIS A 32 -51.79 -15.74 34.79
CA HIS A 32 -51.26 -15.53 36.17
C HIS A 32 -49.72 -15.61 36.26
N LYS A 33 -49.18 -15.12 37.38
CA LYS A 33 -47.77 -14.79 37.69
C LYS A 33 -47.56 -14.92 39.24
N PRO A 34 -46.40 -14.51 39.79
CA PRO A 34 -45.18 -15.24 40.26
C PRO A 34 -45.34 -15.74 41.74
N PRO A 35 -44.38 -15.73 42.73
CA PRO A 35 -42.91 -15.56 42.85
C PRO A 35 -42.27 -16.65 43.80
N PRO A 36 -41.34 -16.44 44.78
CA PRO A 36 -40.16 -15.56 45.01
C PRO A 36 -38.86 -16.35 45.39
N ALA A 37 -37.86 -15.72 46.05
CA ALA A 37 -36.53 -16.27 46.44
C ALA A 37 -36.25 -16.24 47.98
N SER A 38 -35.19 -16.92 48.49
CA SER A 38 -34.38 -16.49 49.66
C SER A 38 -33.10 -17.33 49.99
N SER A 39 -32.20 -16.69 50.75
CA SER A 39 -30.92 -17.00 51.48
C SER A 39 -30.71 -18.40 52.17
N ARG A 40 -29.59 -18.80 52.86
CA ARG A 40 -28.47 -18.13 53.62
C ARG A 40 -27.39 -19.16 54.12
N LEU A 41 -26.34 -18.71 54.87
CA LEU A 41 -25.36 -19.46 55.76
C LEU A 41 -24.16 -20.20 55.08
N GLU A 42 -22.98 -20.46 55.69
CA GLU A 42 -22.11 -19.81 56.72
C GLU A 42 -20.66 -20.43 56.70
N ASP A 43 -19.70 -19.82 57.40
CA ASP A 43 -18.21 -20.01 57.56
C ASP A 43 -17.68 -21.35 58.22
N PRO A 44 -16.38 -21.56 58.63
CA PRO A 44 -15.04 -21.30 58.02
C PRO A 44 -13.93 -22.39 58.33
N GLU A 45 -12.64 -22.08 58.03
CA GLU A 45 -11.36 -22.72 58.48
C GLU A 45 -11.11 -24.19 58.05
N ARG A 46 -9.89 -24.75 57.93
CA ARG A 46 -8.48 -24.43 58.29
C ARG A 46 -7.56 -25.05 57.18
N SER A 47 -6.22 -25.10 57.15
CA SER A 47 -5.11 -24.81 58.08
C SER A 47 -3.80 -24.46 57.33
N SER A 48 -2.66 -24.48 58.02
CA SER A 48 -1.29 -24.32 57.52
C SER A 48 -0.37 -25.44 58.05
N GLU A 49 0.70 -25.79 57.33
CA GLU A 49 1.93 -26.31 57.95
C GLU A 49 3.16 -26.10 57.06
N SER A 50 4.33 -25.95 57.69
CA SER A 50 5.59 -25.52 57.07
C SER A 50 6.77 -26.19 57.75
N PHE A 51 7.79 -26.66 57.01
CA PHE A 51 9.10 -27.00 57.61
C PHE A 51 10.30 -26.75 56.67
N GLN A 52 11.48 -26.57 57.27
CA GLN A 52 12.64 -25.89 56.68
C GLN A 52 13.87 -26.80 56.43
N GLY A 53 14.57 -26.60 55.30
CA GLY A 53 16.04 -26.73 55.11
C GLY A 53 16.72 -28.10 55.24
N PRO A 54 18.06 -28.23 55.03
CA PRO A 54 19.04 -27.17 54.70
C PRO A 54 20.08 -27.46 53.57
N LEU A 55 20.65 -26.37 53.02
CA LEU A 55 22.01 -26.13 52.45
C LEU A 55 22.98 -27.30 52.07
N ARG A 56 23.50 -27.28 50.82
CA ARG A 56 24.91 -26.88 50.49
C ARG A 56 25.27 -26.90 48.97
N HIS A 57 26.23 -26.02 48.61
CA HIS A 57 27.14 -25.89 47.43
C HIS A 57 27.36 -27.09 46.47
N SER A 58 27.74 -26.94 45.17
CA SER A 58 28.21 -25.78 44.36
C SER A 58 28.35 -26.07 42.83
N SER A 59 28.39 -24.99 42.02
CA SER A 59 29.13 -24.82 40.73
C SER A 59 28.59 -25.38 39.39
N GLN A 60 28.44 -24.44 38.43
CA GLN A 60 28.65 -24.52 36.95
C GLN A 60 27.99 -25.68 36.16
N VAL A 61 27.26 -25.46 35.06
CA VAL A 61 27.63 -24.68 33.86
C VAL A 61 26.45 -23.82 33.34
N ARG A 62 26.74 -22.63 32.80
CA ARG A 62 25.79 -21.81 32.03
C ARG A 62 25.76 -22.26 30.56
N VAL A 63 24.58 -22.54 30.01
CA VAL A 63 24.32 -22.44 28.58
C VAL A 63 23.46 -21.19 28.36
N SER A 64 23.94 -20.25 27.55
CA SER A 64 23.27 -18.97 27.32
C SER A 64 22.48 -19.02 26.02
N CYS A 65 21.15 -19.08 26.10
CA CYS A 65 20.31 -18.86 24.92
C CYS A 65 20.38 -17.38 24.53
N ALA A 66 20.88 -17.09 23.32
CA ALA A 66 20.93 -15.74 22.79
C ALA A 66 19.62 -15.38 22.08
N LEU A 67 18.91 -14.38 22.61
CA LEU A 67 17.79 -13.72 21.94
C LEU A 67 18.34 -12.85 20.80
N PHE A 68 18.12 -13.26 19.55
CA PHE A 68 18.42 -12.41 18.40
C PHE A 68 17.31 -11.38 18.18
N ALA A 69 17.56 -10.15 18.63
CA ALA A 69 16.69 -9.00 18.38
C ALA A 69 17.01 -8.33 17.03
N HIS A 70 16.01 -7.71 16.42
CA HIS A 70 16.16 -6.91 15.20
C HIS A 70 16.98 -5.64 15.48
N SER A 71 18.31 -5.69 15.27
CA SER A 71 19.20 -4.54 15.42
C SER A 71 20.47 -4.67 14.56
N GLN A 72 20.35 -4.54 13.23
CA GLN A 72 21.52 -4.46 12.33
C GLN A 72 21.49 -3.34 11.27
N VAL A 73 20.59 -2.36 11.39
CA VAL A 73 20.67 -1.11 10.60
C VAL A 73 21.54 -0.04 11.30
N SER A 74 21.89 -0.24 12.58
CA SER A 74 22.58 0.77 13.41
C SER A 74 24.12 0.61 13.53
N GLU A 75 24.68 -0.59 13.36
CA GLU A 75 26.09 -0.83 13.72
C GLU A 75 27.14 -0.32 12.70
N HIS A 76 26.74 0.09 11.49
CA HIS A 76 27.66 0.70 10.52
C HIS A 76 27.98 2.19 10.82
N PHE A 77 27.44 2.77 11.91
CA PHE A 77 27.56 4.20 12.22
C PHE A 77 28.85 4.63 12.97
N THR A 78 29.73 3.69 13.36
CA THR A 78 30.79 3.96 14.35
C THR A 78 32.24 3.67 13.90
N LEU A 79 32.50 3.42 12.60
CA LEU A 79 33.84 3.05 12.11
C LEU A 79 34.40 3.94 10.98
N LEU A 80 34.42 5.27 11.15
CA LEU A 80 35.18 6.17 10.25
C LEU A 80 35.74 7.46 10.86
N LEU A 81 35.78 7.60 12.19
CA LEU A 81 36.29 8.80 12.88
C LEU A 81 37.27 8.47 14.03
N HIS A 82 38.42 7.87 13.72
CA HIS A 82 39.55 7.74 14.66
C HIS A 82 40.90 8.03 13.96
N ARG A 83 41.15 9.29 13.60
CA ARG A 83 42.51 9.83 13.42
C ARG A 83 42.79 10.84 14.54
N LYS A 84 43.81 10.59 15.35
CA LYS A 84 44.26 11.50 16.43
C LYS A 84 44.76 12.82 15.82
N PRO A 85 44.31 14.00 16.29
CA PRO A 85 44.99 15.25 15.99
C PRO A 85 46.24 15.39 16.86
N GLY A 86 47.34 15.85 16.26
CA GLY A 86 48.56 16.21 16.97
C GLY A 86 48.40 17.53 17.73
N THR A 87 49.21 17.72 18.76
CA THR A 87 49.21 18.91 19.62
C THR A 87 49.66 20.16 18.85
N GLY A 88 48.79 21.16 18.71
CA GLY A 88 49.12 22.47 18.16
C GLY A 88 48.23 23.55 18.77
N THR A 89 48.84 24.51 19.47
CA THR A 89 48.14 25.58 20.19
C THR A 89 47.85 26.79 19.31
N SER A 90 46.59 27.15 19.13
CA SER A 90 46.18 28.55 19.03
C SER A 90 44.70 28.72 19.42
N ARG A 91 44.36 29.87 20.01
CA ARG A 91 42.98 30.25 20.34
C ARG A 91 42.37 30.96 19.14
N ASP A 92 41.19 30.55 18.70
CA ASP A 92 40.26 31.46 18.05
C ASP A 92 38.80 31.04 18.31
N THR A 93 37.92 32.02 18.52
CA THR A 93 36.54 31.78 18.98
C THR A 93 35.52 32.00 17.86
N LYS A 94 34.85 30.93 17.41
CA LYS A 94 33.68 31.00 16.53
C LYS A 94 32.48 30.21 17.07
N ARG A 95 31.29 30.60 16.60
CA ARG A 95 29.97 30.30 17.18
C ARG A 95 29.47 28.89 16.84
N PRO A 96 28.60 28.28 17.67
CA PRO A 96 27.96 27.01 17.35
C PRO A 96 26.74 27.22 16.42
N SER A 97 26.95 27.22 15.10
CA SER A 97 25.86 27.23 14.10
C SER A 97 26.01 26.20 12.97
N GLU A 98 27.21 25.71 12.67
CA GLU A 98 27.48 24.80 11.54
C GLU A 98 27.28 23.29 11.87
N ALA A 99 27.01 22.95 13.15
CA ALA A 99 26.88 21.56 13.59
C ALA A 99 25.49 20.93 13.30
N THR A 100 24.47 21.75 13.07
CA THR A 100 23.07 21.28 12.92
C THR A 100 22.72 20.97 11.46
N GLU A 101 23.24 21.76 10.49
CA GLU A 101 23.02 21.53 9.05
C GLU A 101 23.59 20.19 8.57
N ASN A 102 24.74 19.78 9.10
CA ASN A 102 25.43 18.54 8.70
C ASN A 102 24.66 17.25 9.04
N ARG A 103 23.67 17.27 9.96
CA ARG A 103 22.86 16.08 10.28
C ARG A 103 21.64 15.90 9.39
N HIS A 104 20.96 16.97 9.01
CA HIS A 104 19.86 16.91 8.03
C HIS A 104 20.39 16.56 6.63
N SER A 105 21.58 17.05 6.28
CA SER A 105 22.30 16.66 5.06
C SER A 105 22.50 15.14 4.94
N LEU A 106 22.83 14.44 6.03
CA LEU A 106 23.17 13.02 5.99
C LEU A 106 21.98 12.10 5.63
N VAL A 107 20.78 12.41 6.15
CA VAL A 107 19.55 11.63 5.87
C VAL A 107 19.03 11.90 4.46
N ALA A 108 19.17 13.14 3.97
CA ALA A 108 18.90 13.48 2.57
C ALA A 108 19.91 12.82 1.61
N ALA A 109 21.20 12.77 1.99
CA ALA A 109 22.25 12.15 1.19
C ALA A 109 22.10 10.63 1.05
N MET A 110 21.57 9.93 2.07
CA MET A 110 21.35 8.48 1.99
C MET A 110 20.25 8.08 0.98
N ALA A 111 19.25 8.92 0.74
CA ALA A 111 18.24 8.67 -0.29
C ALA A 111 18.70 9.06 -1.71
N SER A 112 19.75 9.88 -1.85
CA SER A 112 20.37 10.21 -3.14
C SER A 112 21.59 9.34 -3.49
N ALA A 113 22.01 8.43 -2.60
CA ALA A 113 23.19 7.59 -2.81
C ALA A 113 22.92 6.44 -3.80
N PRO A 114 23.87 6.08 -4.67
CA PRO A 114 23.74 4.92 -5.55
C PRO A 114 23.71 3.62 -4.72
N LEU A 115 22.63 2.84 -4.87
CA LEU A 115 22.47 1.55 -4.19
C LEU A 115 23.29 0.44 -4.86
N ASN A 116 23.69 -0.56 -4.08
CA ASN A 116 24.28 -1.80 -4.55
C ASN A 116 23.19 -2.88 -4.57
N VAL A 117 22.76 -3.23 -5.77
CA VAL A 117 21.52 -3.98 -6.02
C VAL A 117 21.84 -5.44 -6.34
N ILE A 118 21.19 -6.34 -5.61
CA ILE A 118 21.02 -7.73 -5.98
C ILE A 118 19.83 -7.80 -6.95
N ALA A 119 20.02 -8.39 -8.13
CA ALA A 119 18.92 -8.57 -9.09
C ALA A 119 18.31 -9.96 -8.96
N LEU A 120 17.05 -10.06 -8.54
CA LEU A 120 16.29 -11.31 -8.57
C LEU A 120 15.87 -11.60 -10.01
N VAL A 121 16.48 -12.63 -10.61
CA VAL A 121 16.30 -13.01 -12.02
C VAL A 121 15.60 -14.36 -12.17
N SER A 122 14.51 -14.33 -12.94
CA SER A 122 13.82 -15.51 -13.46
C SER A 122 14.40 -15.97 -14.81
N GLY A 123 15.08 -15.06 -15.52
CA GLY A 123 15.44 -15.21 -16.93
C GLY A 123 14.49 -14.46 -17.88
N GLY A 124 13.27 -14.17 -17.42
CA GLY A 124 12.26 -13.44 -18.18
C GLY A 124 12.51 -11.93 -18.32
N LYS A 125 11.82 -11.33 -19.29
CA LYS A 125 11.92 -9.92 -19.73
C LYS A 125 11.91 -8.93 -18.57
N ASP A 126 11.03 -9.12 -17.59
CA ASP A 126 10.72 -8.12 -16.56
C ASP A 126 11.83 -8.01 -15.53
N SER A 127 12.46 -9.14 -15.18
CA SER A 127 13.58 -9.17 -14.24
C SER A 127 14.79 -8.38 -14.77
N PHE A 128 15.11 -8.53 -16.06
CA PHE A 128 16.20 -7.76 -16.70
C PHE A 128 15.81 -6.32 -16.99
N PHE A 129 14.56 -6.03 -17.38
CA PHE A 129 14.12 -4.66 -17.59
C PHE A 129 14.11 -3.86 -16.26
N SER A 130 13.66 -4.47 -15.16
CA SER A 130 13.78 -3.89 -13.80
C SER A 130 15.24 -3.63 -13.40
N ALA A 131 16.16 -4.53 -13.77
CA ALA A 131 17.61 -4.32 -13.57
C ALA A 131 18.15 -3.13 -14.41
N LEU A 132 17.68 -2.93 -15.66
CA LEU A 132 17.98 -1.72 -16.44
C LEU A 132 17.41 -0.45 -15.79
N HIS A 133 16.21 -0.50 -15.21
CA HIS A 133 15.67 0.63 -14.45
C HIS A 133 16.51 0.94 -13.20
N CYS A 134 17.08 -0.06 -12.52
CA CYS A 134 18.03 0.18 -11.44
C CYS A 134 19.26 0.95 -11.93
N GLN A 135 19.85 0.55 -13.06
CA GLN A 135 20.95 1.30 -13.69
C GLN A 135 20.52 2.71 -14.12
N ARG A 136 19.29 2.87 -14.66
CA ARG A 136 18.72 4.16 -15.07
C ARG A 136 18.54 5.16 -13.93
N ASN A 137 18.28 4.66 -12.72
CA ASN A 137 18.22 5.42 -11.46
C ASN A 137 19.60 5.57 -10.78
N GLY A 138 20.70 5.22 -11.48
CA GLY A 138 22.07 5.38 -10.99
C GLY A 138 22.52 4.31 -9.98
N HIS A 139 21.82 3.19 -9.86
CA HIS A 139 22.19 2.10 -8.96
C HIS A 139 23.10 1.09 -9.66
N ARG A 140 23.95 0.40 -8.88
CA ARG A 140 24.94 -0.56 -9.36
C ARG A 140 24.47 -1.98 -9.08
N LEU A 141 24.28 -2.79 -10.12
CA LEU A 141 24.07 -4.23 -9.99
C LEU A 141 25.37 -4.88 -9.47
N VAL A 142 25.27 -5.74 -8.45
CA VAL A 142 26.45 -6.43 -7.85
C VAL A 142 26.42 -7.95 -7.97
N ALA A 143 25.23 -8.55 -8.03
CA ALA A 143 25.03 -10.00 -8.15
C ALA A 143 23.65 -10.29 -8.78
N LEU A 144 23.54 -11.48 -9.39
CA LEU A 144 22.27 -12.06 -9.83
C LEU A 144 21.84 -13.14 -8.82
N ALA A 145 20.57 -13.14 -8.45
CA ALA A 145 19.94 -14.10 -7.55
C ALA A 145 18.87 -14.89 -8.30
N ASN A 146 18.89 -16.22 -8.24
CA ASN A 146 17.91 -17.09 -8.89
C ASN A 146 17.43 -18.20 -7.94
N LEU A 147 16.13 -18.45 -7.96
CA LEU A 147 15.52 -19.62 -7.33
C LEU A 147 15.13 -20.62 -8.42
N PHE A 148 15.25 -21.91 -8.16
CA PHE A 148 14.96 -22.97 -9.12
C PHE A 148 14.36 -24.21 -8.41
N PRO A 149 13.56 -25.05 -9.08
CA PRO A 149 12.97 -26.22 -8.43
C PRO A 149 14.01 -27.23 -7.94
N ALA A 150 13.75 -27.89 -6.81
CA ALA A 150 14.57 -29.01 -6.36
C ALA A 150 14.36 -30.26 -7.24
N GLU A 151 15.41 -31.07 -7.40
CA GLU A 151 15.27 -32.43 -7.96
C GLU A 151 14.51 -33.29 -6.94
N SER A 152 13.50 -34.05 -7.37
CA SER A 152 12.72 -34.91 -6.48
C SER A 152 13.58 -36.07 -5.97
N GLU A 153 13.88 -36.08 -4.67
CA GLU A 153 14.59 -37.20 -4.04
C GLU A 153 13.67 -38.43 -4.00
N SER A 154 13.99 -39.43 -4.82
CA SER A 154 13.31 -40.73 -4.77
C SER A 154 13.61 -41.42 -3.43
N GLU A 155 12.55 -41.78 -2.70
CA GLU A 155 12.62 -42.43 -1.39
C GLU A 155 13.62 -43.60 -1.37
N SER A 156 14.78 -43.38 -0.72
CA SER A 156 15.69 -44.45 -0.35
C SER A 156 16.41 -44.07 0.96
N ASP A 157 16.07 -44.78 2.03
CA ASP A 157 16.59 -44.54 3.38
C ASP A 157 18.13 -44.62 3.44
N GLY A 158 18.77 -43.54 3.87
CA GLY A 158 20.21 -43.50 4.15
C GLY A 158 20.59 -42.27 4.98
N PRO A 159 21.24 -42.41 6.15
CA PRO A 159 21.55 -41.27 6.99
C PRO A 159 22.81 -40.51 6.53
N ASP A 160 22.65 -39.19 6.44
CA ASP A 160 23.68 -38.15 6.64
C ASP A 160 24.95 -38.18 5.77
N THR A 161 24.92 -37.46 4.64
CA THR A 161 26.06 -36.62 4.19
C THR A 161 25.55 -35.35 3.51
N GLY A 162 25.83 -34.18 4.09
CA GLY A 162 25.24 -32.90 3.64
C GLY A 162 25.85 -32.31 2.35
N GLY A 163 25.02 -31.62 1.56
CA GLY A 163 25.47 -31.02 0.29
C GLY A 163 24.47 -30.15 -0.49
N THR A 164 23.58 -29.38 0.16
CA THR A 164 22.52 -28.59 -0.53
C THR A 164 22.57 -27.07 -0.25
N GLY A 165 23.78 -26.49 -0.30
CA GLY A 165 24.00 -25.05 -0.17
C GLY A 165 23.75 -24.26 -1.47
N THR A 166 23.74 -22.93 -1.37
CA THR A 166 23.61 -22.02 -2.51
C THR A 166 24.74 -22.24 -3.53
N VAL A 167 24.40 -22.46 -4.80
CA VAL A 167 25.35 -22.66 -5.89
C VAL A 167 25.79 -21.30 -6.42
N VAL A 168 27.10 -21.05 -6.44
CA VAL A 168 27.69 -19.80 -6.94
C VAL A 168 28.41 -20.06 -8.25
N ILE A 169 28.10 -19.26 -9.28
CA ILE A 169 28.69 -19.32 -10.61
C ILE A 169 29.35 -17.96 -10.88
N LYS A 170 30.68 -17.92 -11.02
CA LYS A 170 31.39 -16.67 -11.31
C LYS A 170 31.61 -16.51 -12.82
N PRO A 171 31.68 -15.27 -13.33
CA PRO A 171 31.97 -15.03 -14.75
C PRO A 171 33.33 -15.60 -15.12
N GLY A 172 33.39 -16.46 -16.14
CA GLY A 172 34.61 -17.08 -16.62
C GLY A 172 34.91 -18.49 -16.09
N ASP A 173 34.08 -19.07 -15.23
CA ASP A 173 34.21 -20.44 -14.66
C ASP A 173 33.92 -21.57 -15.69
N ARG A 174 34.36 -21.40 -16.94
CA ARG A 174 34.06 -22.27 -18.10
C ARG A 174 34.64 -23.69 -18.01
N LYS A 175 35.50 -24.00 -17.03
CA LYS A 175 36.20 -25.30 -16.95
C LYS A 175 35.49 -26.34 -16.09
N ASP A 176 34.79 -25.93 -15.03
CA ASP A 176 34.21 -26.88 -14.08
C ASP A 176 32.72 -27.17 -14.34
N ALA A 177 31.95 -26.16 -14.76
CA ALA A 177 30.50 -26.32 -15.03
C ALA A 177 30.20 -27.37 -16.12
N ALA A 178 30.93 -27.32 -17.25
CA ALA A 178 30.77 -28.29 -18.34
C ALA A 178 31.26 -29.71 -17.97
N VAL A 179 32.17 -29.83 -17.01
CA VAL A 179 32.67 -31.12 -16.49
C VAL A 179 31.68 -31.71 -15.47
N GLN A 180 31.06 -30.87 -14.64
CA GLN A 180 29.98 -31.28 -13.72
C GLN A 180 28.71 -31.67 -14.48
N GLN A 181 28.29 -30.90 -15.50
CA GLN A 181 27.16 -31.28 -16.37
C GLN A 181 27.44 -32.59 -17.11
N LYS A 182 28.64 -32.79 -17.68
CA LYS A 182 28.99 -34.08 -18.31
C LYS A 182 29.01 -35.24 -17.32
N LYS A 183 29.44 -35.03 -16.07
CA LYS A 183 29.36 -36.08 -15.02
C LYS A 183 27.91 -36.42 -14.66
N LYS A 184 27.03 -35.43 -14.45
CA LYS A 184 25.59 -35.68 -14.21
C LYS A 184 24.94 -36.39 -15.40
N GLN A 185 25.17 -35.92 -16.63
CA GLN A 185 24.61 -36.55 -17.84
C GLN A 185 25.14 -37.97 -18.10
N GLN A 186 26.42 -38.25 -17.81
CA GLN A 186 26.96 -39.61 -17.92
C GLN A 186 26.43 -40.57 -16.84
N GLN A 187 26.11 -40.07 -15.64
CA GLN A 187 25.42 -40.87 -14.63
C GLN A 187 23.95 -41.14 -15.00
N GLN A 188 23.26 -40.15 -15.59
CA GLN A 188 21.91 -40.33 -16.17
C GLN A 188 21.90 -41.41 -17.26
N GLN A 189 22.79 -41.32 -18.25
CA GLN A 189 22.88 -42.32 -19.33
C GLN A 189 23.28 -43.72 -18.84
N GLN A 190 24.11 -43.83 -17.79
CA GLN A 190 24.43 -45.13 -17.20
C GLN A 190 23.26 -45.75 -16.42
N ALA A 191 22.44 -44.94 -15.74
CA ALA A 191 21.23 -45.42 -15.07
C ALA A 191 20.19 -45.93 -16.09
N GLU A 192 19.98 -45.20 -17.19
CA GLU A 192 19.07 -45.58 -18.27
C GLU A 192 19.45 -46.90 -18.97
N THR A 193 20.75 -47.22 -19.08
CA THR A 193 21.18 -48.51 -19.68
C THR A 193 20.93 -49.76 -18.84
N VAL A 194 20.52 -49.64 -17.57
CA VAL A 194 20.28 -50.80 -16.67
C VAL A 194 18.79 -51.06 -16.43
N ALA A 195 17.94 -50.03 -16.52
CA ALA A 195 16.49 -50.14 -16.33
C ALA A 195 15.73 -50.37 -17.65
N GLY A 196 15.74 -51.61 -18.13
CA GLY A 196 15.01 -51.98 -19.35
C GLY A 196 13.49 -52.06 -19.16
N LYS A 197 12.76 -51.16 -19.85
CA LYS A 197 11.30 -51.08 -20.07
C LYS A 197 10.41 -50.55 -18.94
N GLU A 198 9.43 -49.76 -19.39
CA GLU A 198 8.20 -49.35 -18.67
C GLU A 198 8.34 -48.34 -17.51
N ALA A 199 8.81 -47.14 -17.84
CA ALA A 199 8.25 -45.88 -17.31
C ALA A 199 8.54 -44.73 -18.27
N ALA A 200 7.50 -44.10 -18.84
CA ALA A 200 7.64 -42.78 -19.42
C ALA A 200 7.54 -41.79 -18.24
N GLY A 201 8.68 -41.29 -17.77
CA GLY A 201 8.71 -40.22 -16.77
C GLY A 201 8.24 -38.92 -17.42
N ASP A 202 7.11 -38.38 -16.97
CA ASP A 202 6.63 -37.08 -17.39
C ASP A 202 7.65 -35.99 -16.99
N GLU A 203 8.21 -35.27 -17.97
CA GLU A 203 8.90 -33.99 -17.76
C GLU A 203 7.85 -32.91 -17.40
N THR A 204 7.21 -33.03 -16.23
CA THR A 204 6.20 -32.08 -15.76
C THR A 204 6.81 -30.83 -15.14
N ASP A 205 6.39 -29.66 -15.62
CA ASP A 205 6.80 -28.39 -15.03
C ASP A 205 6.23 -28.19 -13.62
N LEU A 206 7.09 -27.76 -12.69
CA LEU A 206 6.71 -27.45 -11.31
C LEU A 206 6.11 -26.06 -11.24
N ASN A 207 4.80 -25.97 -11.50
CA ASN A 207 4.02 -24.73 -11.56
C ASN A 207 4.03 -23.94 -10.23
N SER A 208 5.03 -23.06 -10.04
CA SER A 208 5.07 -22.05 -8.97
C SER A 208 4.41 -20.74 -9.42
N PHE A 209 3.66 -20.08 -8.53
CA PHE A 209 3.10 -18.75 -8.77
C PHE A 209 4.13 -17.63 -8.59
N MET A 210 5.24 -17.92 -7.92
CA MET A 210 6.27 -16.96 -7.55
C MET A 210 7.49 -16.98 -8.48
N TYR A 211 7.85 -18.15 -9.04
CA TYR A 211 9.11 -18.33 -9.76
C TYR A 211 8.93 -19.02 -11.11
N GLN A 212 9.52 -18.43 -12.15
CA GLN A 212 9.63 -19.05 -13.47
C GLN A 212 10.54 -20.28 -13.43
N THR A 213 10.09 -21.37 -14.01
CA THR A 213 10.76 -22.68 -14.00
C THR A 213 11.23 -23.12 -15.40
N VAL A 214 10.53 -22.69 -16.46
CA VAL A 214 10.91 -22.95 -17.86
C VAL A 214 12.13 -22.13 -18.26
N GLY A 215 13.02 -22.75 -19.03
CA GLY A 215 14.26 -22.14 -19.52
C GLY A 215 15.42 -22.17 -18.53
N HIS A 216 15.31 -22.93 -17.43
CA HIS A 216 16.34 -23.04 -16.39
C HIS A 216 17.74 -23.40 -16.92
N GLN A 217 17.84 -24.06 -18.08
CA GLN A 217 19.08 -24.45 -18.75
C GLN A 217 19.89 -23.23 -19.23
N VAL A 218 19.23 -22.10 -19.51
CA VAL A 218 19.85 -20.85 -19.98
C VAL A 218 20.41 -20.02 -18.81
N ILE A 219 19.77 -20.08 -17.64
CA ILE A 219 20.07 -19.21 -16.49
C ILE A 219 21.55 -19.19 -16.08
N PRO A 220 22.28 -20.33 -16.01
CA PRO A 220 23.72 -20.35 -15.69
C PRO A 220 24.58 -19.46 -16.61
N LEU A 221 24.17 -19.25 -17.86
CA LEU A 221 24.93 -18.49 -18.86
C LEU A 221 24.90 -16.98 -18.61
N TYR A 222 23.98 -16.47 -17.78
CA TYR A 222 23.92 -15.05 -17.45
C TYR A 222 25.14 -14.56 -16.69
N ALA A 223 25.82 -15.42 -15.91
CA ALA A 223 27.04 -15.01 -15.22
C ALA A 223 28.14 -14.60 -16.23
N ASP A 224 28.34 -15.42 -17.26
CA ASP A 224 29.26 -15.15 -18.37
C ASP A 224 28.80 -13.96 -19.22
N ALA A 225 27.51 -13.87 -19.57
CA ALA A 225 27.00 -12.85 -20.50
C ALA A 225 26.92 -11.44 -19.89
N THR A 226 26.50 -11.34 -18.62
CA THR A 226 26.39 -10.06 -17.88
C THR A 226 27.70 -9.65 -17.22
N GLY A 227 28.56 -10.62 -16.87
CA GLY A 227 29.75 -10.37 -16.07
C GLY A 227 29.49 -10.16 -14.58
N LEU A 228 28.30 -10.50 -14.09
CA LEU A 228 27.93 -10.51 -12.67
C LEU A 228 27.96 -11.95 -12.12
N PRO A 229 28.34 -12.18 -10.86
CA PRO A 229 28.22 -13.50 -10.26
C PRO A 229 26.75 -13.88 -10.09
N LEU A 230 26.43 -15.14 -10.36
CA LEU A 230 25.08 -15.70 -10.24
C LEU A 230 25.02 -16.68 -9.07
N TYR A 231 24.08 -16.44 -8.17
CA TYR A 231 23.78 -17.26 -7.01
C TYR A 231 22.45 -17.97 -7.25
N ARG A 232 22.44 -19.29 -7.10
CA ARG A 232 21.26 -20.13 -7.34
C ARG A 232 20.94 -20.94 -6.10
N GLN A 233 19.67 -20.93 -5.68
CA GLN A 233 19.19 -21.68 -4.53
C GLN A 233 18.02 -22.58 -4.95
N PRO A 234 17.98 -23.87 -4.56
CA PRO A 234 16.80 -24.69 -4.76
C PRO A 234 15.65 -24.19 -3.89
N ILE A 235 14.46 -24.09 -4.49
CA ILE A 235 13.18 -23.87 -3.81
C ILE A 235 12.90 -25.10 -2.95
N ARG A 236 12.52 -24.87 -1.68
CA ARG A 236 12.11 -25.91 -0.74
C ARG A 236 10.69 -25.62 -0.27
N GLY A 237 9.92 -26.69 -0.04
CA GLY A 237 8.51 -26.59 0.29
C GLY A 237 7.66 -26.10 -0.89
N GLY A 238 6.43 -25.68 -0.61
CA GLY A 238 5.49 -25.15 -1.60
C GLY A 238 4.87 -23.83 -1.16
N ALA A 239 3.96 -23.28 -1.94
CA ALA A 239 3.15 -22.13 -1.54
C ALA A 239 2.18 -22.55 -0.42
N ARG A 240 2.55 -22.31 0.84
CA ARG A 240 1.75 -22.64 2.03
C ARG A 240 0.95 -21.44 2.49
N TYR A 241 1.58 -20.26 2.49
CA TYR A 241 0.87 -19.02 2.70
C TYR A 241 0.30 -18.55 1.36
N GLU A 242 -0.98 -18.85 1.11
CA GLU A 242 -1.64 -18.44 -0.13
C GLU A 242 -2.09 -16.96 -0.12
N GLY A 243 -2.16 -16.27 1.03
CA GLY A 243 -2.70 -14.91 1.10
C GLY A 243 -1.98 -13.86 0.24
N ARG A 244 -2.72 -12.83 -0.20
CA ARG A 244 -2.22 -11.68 -1.00
C ARG A 244 -1.04 -10.96 -0.34
N ASP A 245 -1.14 -10.69 0.97
CA ASP A 245 -0.14 -9.97 1.76
C ASP A 245 0.64 -10.94 2.65
N TYR A 246 1.96 -11.08 2.45
CA TYR A 246 2.74 -12.13 3.09
C TYR A 246 3.01 -11.91 4.59
N ASP A 247 2.44 -12.75 5.45
CA ASP A 247 2.73 -12.77 6.89
C ASP A 247 3.75 -13.87 7.27
N SER A 248 5.04 -13.50 7.33
CA SER A 248 6.12 -14.40 7.74
C SER A 248 6.01 -14.94 9.18
N SER A 249 5.16 -14.38 10.05
CA SER A 249 4.93 -14.90 11.41
C SER A 249 4.03 -16.14 11.41
N SER A 250 3.07 -16.20 10.47
CA SER A 250 2.15 -17.33 10.30
C SER A 250 2.79 -18.61 9.72
N VAL A 251 4.03 -18.48 9.23
CA VAL A 251 4.83 -19.54 8.57
C VAL A 251 5.90 -20.10 9.52
N ARG A 252 6.05 -19.56 10.74
CA ARG A 252 7.04 -20.04 11.71
C ARG A 252 6.59 -21.35 12.33
N ASP A 253 7.17 -22.43 11.81
CA ASP A 253 7.02 -23.82 12.26
C ASP A 253 6.95 -23.95 13.78
N ASP A 254 5.87 -24.59 14.25
CA ASP A 254 5.62 -25.00 15.62
C ASP A 254 6.47 -26.23 16.04
N GLY A 255 7.76 -26.18 15.67
CA GLY A 255 8.86 -26.97 16.24
C GLY A 255 8.81 -28.48 16.02
N GLY A 256 8.07 -28.95 15.02
CA GLY A 256 7.74 -30.38 14.86
C GLY A 256 7.73 -30.92 13.43
N GLY A 257 7.87 -30.08 12.40
CA GLY A 257 7.82 -30.50 10.99
C GLY A 257 9.20 -30.78 10.39
N GLY A 258 9.31 -31.87 9.61
CA GLY A 258 10.47 -32.11 8.73
C GLY A 258 10.59 -31.05 7.62
N GLY A 259 11.66 -31.11 6.81
CA GLY A 259 12.03 -30.05 5.84
C GLY A 259 10.96 -29.62 4.83
N ASP A 260 9.95 -30.46 4.58
CA ASP A 260 8.77 -30.14 3.75
C ASP A 260 7.79 -29.15 4.40
N ALA A 261 8.03 -28.75 5.65
CA ALA A 261 7.21 -27.81 6.42
C ALA A 261 7.32 -26.34 5.96
N ALA A 262 8.34 -25.98 5.17
CA ALA A 262 8.62 -24.60 4.78
C ALA A 262 7.72 -24.07 3.65
N ASP A 263 7.58 -22.74 3.59
CA ASP A 263 6.96 -22.01 2.47
C ASP A 263 8.02 -21.64 1.41
N GLU A 264 7.67 -21.71 0.12
CA GLU A 264 8.59 -21.46 -0.99
C GLU A 264 9.30 -20.09 -0.90
N THR A 265 8.65 -19.07 -0.33
CA THR A 265 9.18 -17.71 -0.17
C THR A 265 10.43 -17.68 0.70
N GLU A 266 10.48 -18.48 1.76
CA GLU A 266 11.61 -18.48 2.70
C GLU A 266 12.90 -19.05 2.09
N SER A 267 12.81 -19.73 0.95
CA SER A 267 13.98 -20.17 0.15
C SER A 267 14.83 -18.98 -0.33
N MET A 268 14.24 -17.78 -0.44
CA MET A 268 14.97 -16.55 -0.79
C MET A 268 15.87 -16.05 0.35
N VAL A 269 15.59 -16.40 1.61
CA VAL A 269 16.36 -15.94 2.78
C VAL A 269 17.81 -16.48 2.78
N PRO A 270 18.08 -17.80 2.65
CA PRO A 270 19.46 -18.30 2.58
C PRO A 270 20.20 -17.80 1.33
N LEU A 271 19.51 -17.70 0.19
CA LEU A 271 20.07 -17.17 -1.06
C LEU A 271 20.63 -15.75 -0.87
N LEU A 272 19.82 -14.84 -0.36
CA LEU A 272 20.23 -13.44 -0.17
C LEU A 272 21.30 -13.31 0.92
N ARG A 273 21.25 -14.12 1.98
CA ARG A 273 22.32 -14.16 3.00
C ARG A 273 23.67 -14.60 2.42
N ALA A 274 23.69 -15.58 1.53
CA ALA A 274 24.91 -15.99 0.84
C ALA A 274 25.49 -14.86 -0.03
N ILE A 275 24.62 -14.16 -0.77
CA ILE A 275 25.02 -13.00 -1.59
C ILE A 275 25.55 -11.86 -0.71
N MET A 276 24.87 -11.53 0.39
CA MET A 276 25.30 -10.46 1.30
C MET A 276 26.63 -10.78 2.01
N ALA A 277 26.95 -12.05 2.25
CA ALA A 277 28.24 -12.47 2.79
C ALA A 277 29.40 -12.22 1.81
N ASP A 278 29.21 -12.56 0.53
CA ASP A 278 30.19 -12.32 -0.54
C ASP A 278 30.22 -10.85 -1.01
N HIS A 279 29.10 -10.13 -0.85
CA HIS A 279 28.92 -8.73 -1.22
C HIS A 279 28.44 -7.87 -0.03
N PRO A 280 29.27 -7.59 1.01
CA PRO A 280 28.84 -6.87 2.22
C PRO A 280 28.34 -5.43 1.99
N GLY A 281 28.61 -4.85 0.82
CA GLY A 281 28.09 -3.54 0.42
C GLY A 281 26.69 -3.58 -0.21
N ALA A 282 26.11 -4.76 -0.45
CA ALA A 282 24.76 -4.92 -1.00
C ALA A 282 23.70 -4.39 -0.02
N ASN A 283 22.81 -3.52 -0.50
CA ASN A 283 21.82 -2.83 0.32
C ASN A 283 20.45 -2.70 -0.34
N ALA A 284 20.24 -3.36 -1.48
CA ALA A 284 18.98 -3.35 -2.21
C ALA A 284 18.72 -4.66 -2.97
N LEU A 285 17.45 -4.97 -3.20
CA LEU A 285 16.98 -6.11 -3.97
C LEU A 285 16.00 -5.59 -5.03
N CYS A 286 16.24 -5.86 -6.32
CA CYS A 286 15.28 -5.56 -7.38
C CYS A 286 14.56 -6.80 -7.90
N ALA A 287 13.26 -6.67 -8.18
CA ALA A 287 12.42 -7.70 -8.77
C ALA A 287 11.61 -7.15 -9.95
N GLY A 288 11.09 -8.05 -10.79
CA GLY A 288 10.40 -7.74 -12.05
C GLY A 288 8.87 -7.67 -11.98
N ALA A 289 8.23 -7.70 -10.81
CA ALA A 289 6.77 -7.70 -10.72
C ALA A 289 6.16 -6.40 -11.32
N ILE A 290 5.22 -6.54 -12.27
CA ILE A 290 4.52 -5.39 -12.87
C ILE A 290 3.18 -5.14 -12.17
N LEU A 291 2.31 -6.15 -12.11
CA LEU A 291 0.95 -6.04 -11.56
C LEU A 291 0.63 -7.09 -10.49
N SER A 292 1.43 -8.16 -10.34
CA SER A 292 1.18 -9.15 -9.28
C SER A 292 1.47 -8.65 -7.86
N THR A 293 0.42 -8.46 -7.05
CA THR A 293 0.60 -8.05 -5.63
C THR A 293 1.24 -9.18 -4.83
N TYR A 294 0.83 -10.43 -5.11
CA TYR A 294 1.32 -11.65 -4.46
C TYR A 294 2.86 -11.74 -4.50
N GLN A 295 3.45 -11.48 -5.67
CA GLN A 295 4.90 -11.52 -5.85
C GLN A 295 5.61 -10.35 -5.15
N ARG A 296 5.04 -9.15 -5.23
CA ARG A 296 5.61 -7.93 -4.63
C ARG A 296 5.75 -8.06 -3.11
N THR A 297 4.69 -8.47 -2.41
CA THR A 297 4.66 -8.51 -0.93
C THR A 297 5.63 -9.54 -0.35
N ARG A 298 5.84 -10.66 -1.04
CA ARG A 298 6.83 -11.70 -0.70
C ARG A 298 8.27 -11.20 -0.80
N VAL A 299 8.61 -10.55 -1.92
CA VAL A 299 9.93 -9.93 -2.12
C VAL A 299 10.17 -8.79 -1.12
N GLU A 300 9.18 -7.92 -0.89
CA GLU A 300 9.25 -6.84 0.10
C GLU A 300 9.51 -7.40 1.52
N SER A 301 8.74 -8.41 1.95
CA SER A 301 8.87 -9.03 3.28
C SER A 301 10.23 -9.66 3.53
N VAL A 302 10.81 -10.35 2.55
CA VAL A 302 12.16 -10.93 2.67
C VAL A 302 13.23 -9.85 2.65
N ALA A 303 13.16 -8.89 1.73
CA ALA A 303 14.14 -7.80 1.60
C ALA A 303 14.25 -6.99 2.90
N LEU A 304 13.11 -6.56 3.45
CA LEU A 304 13.06 -5.73 4.65
C LEU A 304 13.57 -6.47 5.90
N ARG A 305 13.25 -7.78 6.03
CA ARG A 305 13.80 -8.62 7.12
C ARG A 305 15.32 -8.78 7.05
N LEU A 306 15.92 -8.61 5.88
CA LEU A 306 17.38 -8.63 5.66
C LEU A 306 18.02 -7.24 5.59
N GLY A 307 17.25 -6.16 5.79
CA GLY A 307 17.76 -4.78 5.73
C GLY A 307 18.08 -4.29 4.31
N LEU A 308 17.58 -4.97 3.27
CA LEU A 308 17.71 -4.57 1.87
C LEU A 308 16.53 -3.66 1.49
N ALA A 309 16.79 -2.58 0.75
CA ALA A 309 15.74 -1.77 0.14
C ALA A 309 15.10 -2.51 -1.05
N PRO A 310 13.79 -2.81 -1.02
CA PRO A 310 13.12 -3.44 -2.17
C PRO A 310 12.88 -2.41 -3.30
N LEU A 311 13.20 -2.81 -4.53
CA LEU A 311 13.04 -2.02 -5.75
C LEU A 311 12.12 -2.78 -6.72
N ALA A 312 11.00 -2.18 -7.09
CA ALA A 312 10.02 -2.73 -8.01
C ALA A 312 9.64 -1.65 -9.03
N TYR A 313 10.60 -1.26 -9.88
CA TYR A 313 10.41 -0.14 -10.81
C TYR A 313 9.30 -0.36 -11.83
N LEU A 314 8.96 -1.63 -12.13
CA LEU A 314 7.87 -1.96 -13.04
C LEU A 314 6.51 -2.04 -12.34
N TRP A 315 6.46 -1.93 -11.01
CA TRP A 315 5.21 -2.01 -10.26
C TRP A 315 4.26 -0.89 -10.68
N LYS A 316 3.06 -1.29 -11.15
CA LYS A 316 2.04 -0.40 -11.72
C LYS A 316 2.57 0.48 -12.86
N TYR A 317 3.58 0.03 -13.63
CA TYR A 317 4.16 0.81 -14.72
C TYR A 317 3.23 1.08 -15.92
N PRO A 318 2.31 0.17 -16.32
CA PRO A 318 1.38 0.43 -17.43
C PRO A 318 0.45 1.62 -17.18
N VAL A 319 0.00 1.81 -15.94
CA VAL A 319 -0.93 2.88 -15.51
C VAL A 319 -0.22 4.22 -15.24
N LEU A 320 0.98 4.41 -15.80
CA LEU A 320 1.77 5.63 -15.65
C LEU A 320 1.83 6.39 -16.97
N PRO A 321 2.11 7.71 -16.93
CA PRO A 321 2.02 8.56 -18.11
C PRO A 321 2.71 7.94 -19.33
N PRO A 322 2.00 7.76 -20.46
CA PRO A 322 2.57 7.23 -21.68
C PRO A 322 3.61 8.22 -22.25
N PRO A 323 4.39 7.81 -23.28
CA PRO A 323 5.15 8.77 -24.07
C PRO A 323 4.26 9.90 -24.62
N ALA A 324 4.87 11.01 -25.04
CA ALA A 324 4.14 12.12 -25.68
C ALA A 324 3.60 11.80 -27.09
N ALA A 325 3.92 10.62 -27.63
CA ALA A 325 3.26 10.04 -28.79
C ALA A 325 2.21 9.04 -28.29
N ALA A 326 1.08 8.94 -29.00
CA ALA A 326 -0.15 8.29 -28.53
C ALA A 326 0.07 6.93 -27.82
N PRO A 327 -0.66 6.65 -26.72
CA PRO A 327 -0.51 5.41 -25.98
C PRO A 327 -0.77 4.18 -26.85
N GLU A 328 0.00 3.13 -26.60
CA GLU A 328 -0.19 1.82 -27.20
C GLU A 328 -0.26 0.76 -26.08
N GLU A 329 -1.27 -0.11 -26.11
CA GLU A 329 -1.45 -1.24 -25.16
C GLU A 329 -0.17 -2.09 -24.93
N ALA A 330 0.77 -2.10 -25.88
CA ALA A 330 2.03 -2.85 -25.82
C ALA A 330 3.26 -1.97 -25.47
N GLN A 331 3.07 -0.72 -25.01
CA GLN A 331 4.14 0.28 -24.84
C GLN A 331 5.31 -0.22 -23.98
N LEU A 332 5.07 -1.01 -22.94
CA LEU A 332 6.15 -1.57 -22.11
C LEU A 332 7.04 -2.57 -22.89
N LEU A 333 6.48 -3.35 -23.80
CA LEU A 333 7.25 -4.22 -24.71
C LEU A 333 8.02 -3.41 -25.75
N HIS A 334 7.48 -2.26 -26.16
CA HIS A 334 8.17 -1.31 -27.05
C HIS A 334 9.30 -0.57 -26.32
N ASP A 335 9.11 -0.18 -25.06
CA ASP A 335 10.16 0.36 -24.18
C ASP A 335 11.30 -0.67 -23.98
N MET A 336 10.97 -1.95 -23.77
CA MET A 336 11.95 -3.05 -23.70
C MET A 336 12.72 -3.27 -25.02
N ALA A 337 12.02 -3.16 -26.16
CA ALA A 337 12.62 -3.28 -27.48
C ALA A 337 13.60 -2.12 -27.77
N ALA A 338 13.20 -0.89 -27.46
CA ALA A 338 14.04 0.30 -27.60
C ALA A 338 15.27 0.28 -26.68
N ALA A 339 15.11 -0.29 -25.47
CA ALA A 339 16.21 -0.57 -24.55
C ALA A 339 17.15 -1.71 -25.01
N GLY A 340 16.86 -2.39 -26.12
CA GLY A 340 17.72 -3.39 -26.75
C GLY A 340 17.63 -4.80 -26.17
N LEU A 341 16.55 -5.16 -25.45
CA LEU A 341 16.35 -6.52 -24.97
C LEU A 341 15.92 -7.48 -26.09
N ASP A 342 16.52 -8.67 -26.15
CA ASP A 342 16.05 -9.83 -26.94
C ASP A 342 15.33 -10.82 -26.02
N ALA A 343 14.09 -10.52 -25.66
CA ALA A 343 13.21 -11.40 -24.92
C ALA A 343 12.38 -12.26 -25.89
N ARG A 344 12.43 -13.58 -25.72
CA ARG A 344 11.69 -14.55 -26.55
C ARG A 344 10.73 -15.38 -25.73
N ILE A 345 9.57 -15.68 -26.30
CA ILE A 345 8.57 -16.56 -25.68
C ILE A 345 9.14 -17.98 -25.56
N VAL A 346 9.02 -18.58 -24.38
CA VAL A 346 9.50 -19.94 -24.08
C VAL A 346 8.44 -20.87 -23.49
N LYS A 347 7.33 -20.32 -22.99
CA LYS A 347 6.11 -21.04 -22.60
C LYS A 347 4.91 -20.26 -23.12
N VAL A 348 3.85 -20.96 -23.51
CA VAL A 348 2.51 -20.41 -23.74
C VAL A 348 1.50 -21.23 -22.96
N ALA A 349 0.53 -20.57 -22.32
CA ALA A 349 -0.48 -21.21 -21.48
C ALA A 349 -1.86 -20.53 -21.59
N SER A 350 -2.19 -20.05 -22.80
CA SER A 350 -3.45 -19.33 -23.07
C SER A 350 -4.08 -19.82 -24.37
N ALA A 351 -5.41 -19.91 -24.40
CA ALA A 351 -6.17 -20.31 -25.60
C ALA A 351 -5.92 -19.40 -26.82
N GLY A 352 -5.39 -18.18 -26.60
CA GLY A 352 -5.01 -17.25 -27.67
C GLY A 352 -3.58 -17.40 -28.21
N LEU A 353 -2.72 -18.24 -27.62
CA LEU A 353 -1.31 -18.39 -27.98
C LEU A 353 -0.94 -19.87 -28.11
N ASP A 354 -0.63 -20.30 -29.33
CA ASP A 354 -0.24 -21.68 -29.65
C ASP A 354 1.29 -21.84 -29.80
N ASP A 355 1.71 -23.07 -30.14
CA ASP A 355 3.12 -23.43 -30.36
C ASP A 355 3.85 -22.53 -31.37
N GLU A 356 3.14 -21.90 -32.33
CA GLU A 356 3.77 -21.03 -33.31
C GLU A 356 4.29 -19.72 -32.69
N PHE A 357 3.86 -19.38 -31.47
CA PHE A 357 4.37 -18.21 -30.74
C PHE A 357 5.67 -18.49 -30.01
N LEU A 358 6.00 -19.76 -29.72
CA LEU A 358 7.28 -20.14 -29.12
C LEU A 358 8.44 -19.61 -29.97
N TRP A 359 9.48 -19.12 -29.28
CA TRP A 359 10.65 -18.45 -29.86
C TRP A 359 10.40 -17.09 -30.56
N THR A 360 9.17 -16.56 -30.57
CA THR A 360 8.89 -15.18 -31.04
C THR A 360 9.62 -14.18 -30.14
N ARG A 361 10.38 -13.23 -30.71
CA ARG A 361 10.93 -12.09 -29.97
C ARG A 361 9.79 -11.12 -29.62
N VAL A 362 9.23 -11.24 -28.43
CA VAL A 362 8.12 -10.40 -27.95
C VAL A 362 8.56 -8.96 -27.67
N SER A 363 9.84 -8.73 -27.32
CA SER A 363 10.48 -7.40 -27.30
C SER A 363 10.84 -6.90 -28.71
N SER A 364 9.87 -6.94 -29.62
CA SER A 364 9.94 -6.30 -30.93
C SER A 364 8.55 -5.86 -31.37
N LEU A 365 8.43 -4.74 -32.09
CA LEU A 365 7.12 -4.21 -32.51
C LEU A 365 6.30 -5.25 -33.30
N ALA A 366 6.97 -6.04 -34.15
CA ALA A 366 6.33 -7.14 -34.88
C ALA A 366 5.85 -8.28 -33.96
N GLY A 367 6.65 -8.67 -32.96
CA GLY A 367 6.31 -9.74 -32.01
C GLY A 367 5.22 -9.33 -31.02
N ALA A 368 5.36 -8.18 -30.38
CA ALA A 368 4.34 -7.59 -29.50
C ALA A 368 3.01 -7.41 -30.24
N GLY A 369 3.04 -6.83 -31.45
CA GLY A 369 1.87 -6.70 -32.30
C GLY A 369 1.25 -8.04 -32.73
N ARG A 370 2.04 -9.12 -32.86
CA ARG A 370 1.51 -10.48 -33.12
C ARG A 370 0.76 -11.02 -31.91
N VAL A 371 1.33 -10.91 -30.70
CA VAL A 371 0.70 -11.34 -29.44
C VAL A 371 -0.60 -10.57 -29.18
N LYS A 372 -0.56 -9.24 -29.24
CA LYS A 372 -1.75 -8.35 -29.13
C LYS A 372 -2.87 -8.77 -30.08
N ARG A 373 -2.57 -8.95 -31.38
CA ARG A 373 -3.57 -9.41 -32.38
C ARG A 373 -4.08 -10.84 -32.17
N ALA A 374 -3.38 -11.66 -31.39
CA ALA A 374 -3.79 -13.03 -31.08
C ALA A 374 -4.76 -13.03 -29.90
N LEU A 375 -4.37 -12.44 -28.77
CA LEU A 375 -5.19 -12.33 -27.55
C LEU A 375 -6.52 -11.60 -27.81
N ARG A 376 -6.50 -10.50 -28.58
CA ARG A 376 -7.70 -9.73 -28.93
C ARG A 376 -8.78 -10.55 -29.65
N LYS A 377 -8.43 -11.64 -30.34
CA LYS A 377 -9.41 -12.54 -30.99
C LYS A 377 -10.23 -13.38 -29.99
N PHE A 378 -9.76 -13.49 -28.75
CA PHE A 378 -10.36 -14.30 -27.69
C PHE A 378 -11.08 -13.45 -26.63
N GLY A 379 -11.37 -12.18 -26.93
CA GLY A 379 -12.00 -11.24 -26.00
C GLY A 379 -11.05 -10.73 -24.91
N VAL A 380 -9.75 -11.02 -25.02
CA VAL A 380 -8.71 -10.50 -24.14
C VAL A 380 -8.03 -9.35 -24.89
N ALA A 381 -8.62 -8.16 -24.78
CA ALA A 381 -8.31 -7.06 -25.69
C ALA A 381 -7.10 -6.24 -25.23
N GLU A 382 -7.01 -5.88 -23.95
CA GLU A 382 -6.05 -4.88 -23.45
C GLU A 382 -5.23 -5.34 -22.21
N GLY A 383 -4.27 -4.50 -21.79
CA GLY A 383 -3.63 -4.56 -20.48
C GLY A 383 -2.73 -5.77 -20.18
N ALA A 384 -2.86 -6.27 -18.93
CA ALA A 384 -1.96 -7.24 -18.30
C ALA A 384 -1.64 -8.51 -19.13
N PRO A 385 -2.59 -9.12 -19.87
CA PRO A 385 -2.34 -10.32 -20.69
C PRO A 385 -1.38 -10.10 -21.88
N VAL A 386 -1.35 -8.90 -22.47
CA VAL A 386 -0.39 -8.57 -23.56
C VAL A 386 1.04 -8.58 -23.02
N LEU A 387 1.21 -8.30 -21.73
CA LEU A 387 2.48 -8.35 -21.00
C LEU A 387 2.79 -9.76 -20.43
N GLY A 388 1.85 -10.70 -20.47
CA GLY A 388 2.01 -12.06 -19.92
C GLY A 388 1.88 -12.13 -18.38
N GLU A 389 1.41 -11.07 -17.72
CA GLU A 389 1.21 -11.05 -16.25
C GLU A 389 0.13 -12.04 -15.79
N GLY A 390 -0.83 -12.38 -16.66
CA GLY A 390 -1.84 -13.40 -16.43
C GLY A 390 -1.36 -14.82 -16.76
N GLY A 391 -0.05 -15.04 -16.90
CA GLY A 391 0.56 -16.33 -17.21
C GLY A 391 0.42 -16.76 -18.67
N GLU A 392 -0.08 -15.89 -19.55
CA GLU A 392 -0.38 -16.24 -20.95
C GLU A 392 0.87 -16.73 -21.70
N PHE A 393 2.04 -16.20 -21.35
CA PHE A 393 3.35 -16.65 -21.84
C PHE A 393 4.50 -16.33 -20.86
N GLU A 394 5.53 -17.18 -20.85
CA GLU A 394 6.80 -16.91 -20.17
C GLU A 394 7.90 -16.58 -21.20
N THR A 395 8.98 -15.91 -20.76
CA THR A 395 10.06 -15.45 -21.66
C THR A 395 11.45 -15.83 -21.18
N ILE A 396 12.42 -15.81 -22.10
CA ILE A 396 13.85 -15.82 -21.80
C ILE A 396 14.54 -14.65 -22.50
N VAL A 397 15.43 -13.95 -21.80
CA VAL A 397 16.27 -12.90 -22.37
C VAL A 397 17.57 -13.51 -22.90
N LEU A 398 17.85 -13.33 -24.18
CA LEU A 398 19.06 -13.84 -24.83
C LEU A 398 20.13 -12.76 -25.02
N ASP A 399 19.72 -11.50 -25.11
CA ASP A 399 20.60 -10.36 -25.28
C ASP A 399 19.99 -9.10 -24.65
N GLY A 400 20.83 -8.11 -24.41
CA GLY A 400 20.47 -6.79 -23.89
C GLY A 400 21.52 -5.73 -24.23
N PRO A 401 21.32 -4.48 -23.79
CA PRO A 401 22.23 -3.39 -24.09
C PRO A 401 23.63 -3.63 -23.49
N PRO A 402 24.71 -3.02 -24.03
CA PRO A 402 26.08 -3.25 -23.56
C PRO A 402 26.32 -3.00 -22.07
N GLY A 403 25.52 -2.12 -21.43
CA GLY A 403 25.59 -1.86 -19.99
C GLY A 403 25.09 -3.01 -19.09
N LEU A 404 24.38 -3.99 -19.65
CA LEU A 404 23.84 -5.15 -18.94
C LEU A 404 24.38 -6.48 -19.48
N PHE A 405 24.62 -6.58 -20.79
CA PHE A 405 25.23 -7.73 -21.46
C PHE A 405 26.58 -7.32 -22.12
N PRO A 406 27.61 -6.93 -21.33
CA PRO A 406 28.89 -6.45 -21.86
C PRO A 406 29.79 -7.55 -22.44
N ARG A 407 29.60 -8.81 -22.05
CA ARG A 407 30.54 -9.91 -22.38
C ARG A 407 30.08 -10.79 -23.54
N GLY A 408 28.82 -10.67 -23.98
CA GLY A 408 28.29 -11.47 -25.08
C GLY A 408 26.76 -11.56 -25.04
N LYS A 409 26.23 -12.33 -25.98
CA LYS A 409 24.82 -12.73 -26.06
C LYS A 409 24.69 -14.24 -25.97
N ILE A 410 23.54 -14.71 -25.50
CA ILE A 410 23.25 -16.14 -25.41
C ILE A 410 22.69 -16.60 -26.76
N GLU A 411 23.33 -17.61 -27.33
CA GLU A 411 22.92 -18.26 -28.57
C GLU A 411 22.39 -19.65 -28.24
N VAL A 412 21.14 -19.94 -28.63
CA VAL A 412 20.53 -21.26 -28.56
C VAL A 412 20.41 -21.81 -29.99
N PRO A 413 21.11 -22.91 -30.34
CA PRO A 413 21.01 -23.54 -31.66
C PRO A 413 19.58 -23.98 -31.96
N GLU A 414 19.14 -23.87 -33.21
CA GLU A 414 17.80 -24.31 -33.63
C GLU A 414 17.58 -25.81 -33.42
N ALA A 415 18.56 -26.63 -33.78
CA ALA A 415 18.56 -28.08 -33.53
C ALA A 415 18.55 -28.45 -32.03
N GLY A 416 18.80 -27.49 -31.13
CA GLY A 416 18.74 -27.67 -29.68
C GLY A 416 17.45 -27.14 -29.05
N ARG A 417 16.42 -26.79 -29.84
CA ARG A 417 15.11 -26.36 -29.32
C ARG A 417 14.09 -27.49 -29.50
N ARG A 418 13.52 -27.98 -28.40
CA ARG A 418 12.47 -29.01 -28.40
C ARG A 418 11.19 -28.45 -27.80
N VAL A 419 10.09 -28.49 -28.55
CA VAL A 419 8.76 -28.17 -28.02
C VAL A 419 8.26 -29.34 -27.18
N VAL A 420 8.00 -29.09 -25.91
CA VAL A 420 7.30 -29.99 -24.99
C VAL A 420 5.86 -29.49 -24.85
N ARG A 421 4.89 -30.40 -24.89
CA ARG A 421 3.45 -30.08 -24.77
C ARG A 421 2.91 -30.73 -23.52
N GLU A 422 2.29 -29.94 -22.68
CA GLU A 422 1.61 -30.37 -21.46
C GLU A 422 0.09 -30.43 -21.68
N GLY A 423 -0.60 -31.12 -20.77
CA GLY A 423 -2.06 -31.15 -20.76
C GLY A 423 -2.66 -29.75 -20.61
N GLY A 424 -3.90 -29.57 -21.08
CA GLY A 424 -4.64 -28.31 -20.90
C GLY A 424 -4.27 -27.17 -21.86
N GLY A 425 -3.46 -27.42 -22.89
CA GLY A 425 -3.10 -26.41 -23.89
C GLY A 425 -1.90 -25.54 -23.53
N THR A 426 -1.01 -26.05 -22.66
CA THR A 426 0.26 -25.42 -22.31
C THR A 426 1.40 -26.06 -23.12
N SER A 427 2.30 -25.25 -23.66
CA SER A 427 3.48 -25.72 -24.39
C SER A 427 4.72 -24.90 -24.03
N TRP A 428 5.88 -25.54 -23.97
CA TRP A 428 7.14 -24.88 -23.62
C TRP A 428 8.36 -25.39 -24.41
N LEU A 429 9.48 -24.65 -24.33
CA LEU A 429 10.73 -24.97 -25.01
C LEU A 429 11.79 -25.52 -24.06
N SER A 430 12.23 -26.75 -24.32
CA SER A 430 13.46 -27.32 -23.75
C SER A 430 14.67 -26.95 -24.61
N PHE A 431 15.82 -26.72 -23.97
CA PHE A 431 17.03 -26.17 -24.61
C PHE A 431 18.28 -27.03 -24.41
N GLU A 432 18.97 -27.28 -25.52
CA GLU A 432 20.26 -27.97 -25.60
C GLU A 432 21.27 -27.13 -26.39
N GLY A 433 22.56 -27.23 -26.03
CA GLY A 433 23.65 -26.56 -26.77
C GLY A 433 23.71 -25.02 -26.65
N ALA A 434 22.94 -24.42 -25.73
CA ALA A 434 22.98 -22.99 -25.43
C ALA A 434 24.38 -22.54 -24.95
N ARG A 435 24.84 -21.38 -25.43
CA ARG A 435 26.19 -20.85 -25.12
C ARG A 435 26.26 -19.33 -25.20
N VAL A 436 27.24 -18.72 -24.51
CA VAL A 436 27.54 -17.28 -24.67
C VAL A 436 28.50 -17.07 -25.85
N ARG A 437 28.06 -16.31 -26.86
CA ARG A 437 28.85 -15.85 -28.00
C ARG A 437 29.21 -14.37 -27.83
N GLU A 438 30.42 -13.98 -28.19
CA GLU A 438 30.80 -12.57 -28.24
C GLU A 438 29.90 -11.78 -29.22
N LYS A 439 29.72 -10.49 -28.95
CA LYS A 439 29.01 -9.59 -29.84
C LYS A 439 29.96 -9.14 -30.94
N GLU A 440 29.53 -9.27 -32.19
CA GLU A 440 30.23 -8.68 -33.33
C GLU A 440 30.22 -7.16 -33.14
N THR A 441 31.41 -6.56 -32.97
CA THR A 441 31.55 -5.11 -32.93
C THR A 441 31.17 -4.53 -34.29
N PRO A 442 30.22 -3.58 -34.39
CA PRO A 442 29.88 -2.97 -35.66
C PRO A 442 31.10 -2.24 -36.24
N GLU A 443 31.58 -2.73 -37.38
CA GLU A 443 32.67 -2.10 -38.13
C GLU A 443 32.26 -0.67 -38.50
N THR A 444 33.11 0.30 -38.16
CA THR A 444 32.68 1.69 -37.96
C THR A 444 32.70 2.50 -39.25
N GLU A 445 31.96 2.04 -40.27
CA GLU A 445 31.84 2.72 -41.58
C GLU A 445 30.37 2.96 -42.03
N THR A 446 29.49 3.33 -41.09
CA THR A 446 28.36 4.26 -41.32
C THR A 446 27.75 4.62 -39.97
N GLY A 447 27.49 5.91 -39.73
CA GLY A 447 27.06 6.44 -38.42
C GLY A 447 25.59 6.17 -38.06
N ALA A 448 25.13 4.92 -38.16
CA ALA A 448 23.74 4.51 -37.89
C ALA A 448 23.62 3.08 -37.34
N GLY A 449 24.56 2.66 -36.48
CA GLY A 449 24.28 1.53 -35.58
C GLY A 449 23.20 1.96 -34.58
N GLU A 450 22.07 1.25 -34.52
CA GLU A 450 20.96 1.57 -33.61
C GLU A 450 21.44 1.55 -32.15
N ALA A 451 21.72 2.74 -31.61
CA ALA A 451 22.10 2.89 -30.21
C ALA A 451 20.87 2.63 -29.35
N CYS A 452 20.92 1.55 -28.54
CA CYS A 452 19.85 1.23 -27.58
C CYS A 452 19.54 2.45 -26.72
N SER A 453 18.27 2.85 -26.64
CA SER A 453 17.87 3.96 -25.78
C SER A 453 17.98 3.56 -24.31
N PRO A 454 18.25 4.48 -23.37
CA PRO A 454 18.02 4.20 -21.96
C PRO A 454 16.54 3.86 -21.72
N PRO A 455 16.20 3.03 -20.71
CA PRO A 455 14.81 2.81 -20.33
C PRO A 455 14.08 4.14 -20.10
N ARG A 456 12.85 4.22 -20.61
CA ARG A 456 11.96 5.36 -20.40
C ARG A 456 11.76 5.56 -18.89
N VAL A 457 11.66 6.80 -18.48
CA VAL A 457 11.23 7.17 -17.13
C VAL A 457 9.90 7.89 -17.30
N PRO A 458 8.79 7.39 -16.73
CA PRO A 458 7.50 8.07 -16.80
C PRO A 458 7.56 9.46 -16.18
N ASP A 459 6.71 10.37 -16.65
CA ASP A 459 6.58 11.70 -16.06
C ASP A 459 6.11 11.61 -14.60
N VAL A 460 6.58 12.55 -13.78
CA VAL A 460 6.27 12.58 -12.34
C VAL A 460 4.80 12.93 -12.08
N LEU A 461 4.16 13.67 -12.98
CA LEU A 461 2.74 14.03 -12.92
C LEU A 461 1.95 13.40 -14.05
N ASP A 462 0.76 12.90 -13.73
CA ASP A 462 -0.23 12.46 -14.72
C ASP A 462 -0.78 13.66 -15.49
N ALA A 463 -1.31 13.44 -16.70
CA ALA A 463 -1.79 14.50 -17.58
C ALA A 463 -2.75 15.47 -16.86
N ARG A 464 -3.76 14.93 -16.17
CA ARG A 464 -4.71 15.70 -15.34
C ARG A 464 -4.05 16.53 -14.25
N PHE A 465 -2.99 16.02 -13.60
CA PHE A 465 -2.28 16.73 -12.53
C PHE A 465 -1.28 17.76 -13.07
N ARG A 466 -0.69 17.52 -14.24
CA ARG A 466 0.11 18.52 -14.96
C ARG A 466 -0.76 19.70 -15.41
N LEU A 467 -1.93 19.44 -15.97
CA LEU A 467 -2.94 20.46 -16.29
C LEU A 467 -3.41 21.21 -15.03
N LEU A 468 -3.63 20.50 -13.92
CA LEU A 468 -3.96 21.12 -12.63
C LEU A 468 -2.85 22.08 -12.18
N LEU A 469 -1.58 21.65 -12.21
CA LEU A 469 -0.43 22.49 -11.83
C LEU A 469 -0.34 23.76 -12.67
N ASP A 470 -0.53 23.65 -13.98
CA ASP A 470 -0.50 24.78 -14.91
C ASP A 470 -1.66 25.78 -14.69
N SER A 471 -2.82 25.30 -14.24
CA SER A 471 -3.99 26.14 -13.93
C SER A 471 -3.90 26.90 -12.60
N LEU A 472 -3.03 26.48 -11.66
CA LEU A 472 -2.93 27.13 -10.35
C LEU A 472 -2.46 28.60 -10.45
N PRO A 473 -3.11 29.56 -9.74
CA PRO A 473 -2.81 31.01 -9.84
C PRO A 473 -1.34 31.37 -9.70
N ARG A 474 -0.75 32.08 -10.68
CA ARG A 474 0.69 32.44 -10.71
C ARG A 474 1.07 33.66 -9.86
N GLY A 475 0.09 34.46 -9.43
CA GLY A 475 0.30 35.65 -8.58
C GLY A 475 -0.51 35.60 -7.29
N ALA A 476 -0.56 36.73 -6.58
CA ALA A 476 -1.48 36.88 -5.45
C ALA A 476 -2.93 36.72 -5.92
N VAL A 477 -3.69 35.83 -5.26
CA VAL A 477 -5.12 35.70 -5.49
C VAL A 477 -5.78 37.00 -5.02
N SER A 478 -6.61 37.62 -5.86
CA SER A 478 -7.35 38.82 -5.47
C SER A 478 -8.19 38.54 -4.22
N ALA A 479 -8.29 39.51 -3.32
CA ALA A 479 -9.20 39.41 -2.18
C ALA A 479 -10.69 39.38 -2.61
N GLU A 480 -10.97 39.73 -3.86
CA GLU A 480 -12.28 39.65 -4.51
C GLU A 480 -12.46 38.30 -5.23
N ALA A 481 -12.41 37.20 -4.47
CA ALA A 481 -13.12 36.00 -4.91
C ALA A 481 -14.62 36.26 -4.72
N PRO A 482 -15.50 35.96 -5.70
CA PRO A 482 -16.94 35.98 -5.45
C PRO A 482 -17.25 34.98 -4.33
N ALA A 483 -18.17 35.32 -3.43
CA ALA A 483 -18.60 34.42 -2.37
C ALA A 483 -18.98 33.07 -2.98
N ARG A 484 -18.27 32.01 -2.60
CA ARG A 484 -18.38 30.65 -3.18
C ARG A 484 -19.60 29.90 -2.64
N ASP A 485 -20.73 30.60 -2.56
CA ASP A 485 -22.02 30.13 -2.08
C ASP A 485 -22.85 29.60 -3.26
N ALA A 486 -22.45 28.45 -3.80
CA ALA A 486 -23.19 27.73 -4.84
C ALA A 486 -23.98 26.53 -4.26
N PHE A 487 -24.51 26.65 -3.04
CA PHE A 487 -25.21 25.57 -2.34
C PHE A 487 -26.52 26.04 -1.71
N VAL A 488 -27.50 25.14 -1.65
CA VAL A 488 -28.92 25.46 -1.38
C VAL A 488 -29.12 26.01 0.03
N GLY A 489 -29.83 27.14 0.12
CA GLY A 489 -30.27 27.73 1.39
C GLY A 489 -31.34 26.86 2.08
N GLY A 490 -30.89 25.91 2.90
CA GLY A 490 -31.71 25.19 3.88
C GLY A 490 -31.55 25.73 5.30
N ASP A 491 -32.34 25.23 6.24
CA ASP A 491 -32.22 25.58 7.67
C ASP A 491 -31.09 24.84 8.41
N GLY A 492 -30.22 24.16 7.64
CA GLY A 492 -29.06 23.41 8.12
C GLY A 492 -29.38 22.13 8.87
N LYS A 493 -30.61 21.61 8.80
CA LYS A 493 -30.97 20.34 9.43
C LYS A 493 -30.76 19.15 8.50
N VAL A 494 -30.26 18.05 9.06
CA VAL A 494 -30.16 16.76 8.36
C VAL A 494 -31.57 16.18 8.14
N VAL A 495 -31.90 15.87 6.89
CA VAL A 495 -33.16 15.20 6.50
C VAL A 495 -33.05 13.66 6.58
N GLY A 496 -31.84 13.15 6.80
CA GLY A 496 -31.52 11.72 6.91
C GLY A 496 -31.63 11.12 8.31
N SER A 497 -31.56 9.79 8.35
CA SER A 497 -31.45 9.00 9.58
C SER A 497 -30.02 8.98 10.13
N VAL A 498 -29.87 8.84 11.44
CA VAL A 498 -28.55 8.80 12.11
C VAL A 498 -28.31 7.39 12.65
N ALA A 499 -27.28 6.72 12.12
CA ALA A 499 -26.79 5.46 12.65
C ALA A 499 -25.68 5.72 13.68
N THR A 500 -25.52 4.82 14.66
CA THR A 500 -24.37 4.86 15.57
C THR A 500 -23.18 4.13 14.94
N SER A 501 -22.06 4.82 14.70
CA SER A 501 -20.82 4.17 14.27
C SER A 501 -20.35 3.13 15.30
N SER A 502 -19.81 2.00 14.82
CA SER A 502 -19.11 1.01 15.65
C SER A 502 -17.63 1.34 15.88
N ASP A 503 -17.12 2.44 15.31
CA ASP A 503 -15.78 2.93 15.62
C ASP A 503 -15.64 3.25 17.11
N VAL A 504 -14.66 2.62 17.75
CA VAL A 504 -14.16 3.02 19.07
C VAL A 504 -12.98 3.96 18.87
N LEU A 505 -13.02 5.11 19.54
CA LEU A 505 -12.06 6.19 19.35
C LEU A 505 -11.25 6.40 20.62
N TRP A 506 -9.92 6.32 20.52
CA TRP A 506 -9.02 6.46 21.66
C TRP A 506 -8.05 7.63 21.47
N THR A 507 -8.00 8.54 22.44
CA THR A 507 -6.78 9.32 22.71
C THR A 507 -5.94 8.58 23.74
N VAL A 508 -4.64 8.48 23.48
CA VAL A 508 -3.63 7.91 24.37
C VAL A 508 -2.51 8.92 24.54
N GLU A 509 -2.20 9.25 25.78
CA GLU A 509 -1.24 10.28 26.16
C GLU A 509 -0.33 9.69 27.25
N ALA A 510 0.95 10.02 27.22
CA ALA A 510 1.89 9.54 28.24
C ALA A 510 1.51 10.02 29.65
N GLU A 511 1.61 9.12 30.62
CA GLU A 511 1.53 9.44 32.05
C GLU A 511 2.86 10.08 32.51
N THR A 512 2.86 11.40 32.73
CA THR A 512 4.05 12.13 33.21
C THR A 512 4.09 12.20 34.74
N PRO A 513 5.07 11.58 35.42
CA PRO A 513 5.20 11.69 36.88
C PRO A 513 5.58 13.11 37.31
N GLU A 514 5.00 13.59 38.41
CA GLU A 514 5.29 14.93 38.93
C GLU A 514 6.80 15.10 39.22
N GLY A 515 7.39 16.18 38.67
CA GLY A 515 8.79 16.55 38.94
C GLY A 515 9.86 15.75 38.19
N ARG A 516 9.53 14.74 37.39
CA ARG A 516 10.50 14.01 36.54
C ARG A 516 10.38 14.45 35.08
N GLN A 517 11.51 14.82 34.47
CA GLN A 517 11.61 14.91 33.01
C GLN A 517 11.71 13.49 32.44
N VAL A 518 10.74 13.11 31.61
CA VAL A 518 10.64 11.81 30.94
C VAL A 518 11.22 11.95 29.52
N SER A 519 11.86 10.90 28.99
CA SER A 519 12.34 10.91 27.60
C SER A 519 11.20 10.65 26.61
N VAL A 520 11.38 11.01 25.35
CA VAL A 520 10.35 10.77 24.32
C VAL A 520 10.18 9.27 24.04
N GLU A 521 11.23 8.49 24.25
CA GLU A 521 11.22 7.03 24.25
C GLU A 521 10.34 6.49 25.39
N GLU A 522 10.60 6.88 26.64
CA GLU A 522 9.81 6.48 27.81
C GLU A 522 8.32 6.88 27.66
N GLU A 523 8.03 8.09 27.16
CA GLU A 523 6.65 8.53 26.85
C GLU A 523 5.99 7.63 25.78
N THR A 524 6.74 7.22 24.76
CA THR A 524 6.21 6.37 23.67
C THR A 524 6.02 4.93 24.14
N GLU A 525 6.92 4.39 24.97
CA GLU A 525 6.78 3.09 25.61
C GLU A 525 5.52 3.02 26.48
N ASP A 526 5.24 4.08 27.25
CA ASP A 526 4.03 4.18 28.05
C ASP A 526 2.76 4.21 27.18
N VAL A 527 2.74 5.02 26.12
CA VAL A 527 1.63 5.06 25.16
C VAL A 527 1.40 3.70 24.50
N VAL A 528 2.47 3.01 24.09
CA VAL A 528 2.41 1.66 23.51
C VAL A 528 1.89 0.63 24.51
N ARG A 529 2.34 0.69 25.77
CA ARG A 529 1.83 -0.14 26.89
C ARG A 529 0.32 0.08 27.07
N GLN A 530 -0.12 1.34 27.19
CA GLN A 530 -1.54 1.69 27.34
C GLN A 530 -2.39 1.17 26.17
N ILE A 531 -1.91 1.24 24.92
CA ILE A 531 -2.62 0.71 23.74
C ILE A 531 -2.79 -0.80 23.86
N ARG A 532 -1.72 -1.55 24.19
CA ARG A 532 -1.79 -3.01 24.40
C ARG A 532 -2.77 -3.38 25.51
N GLU A 533 -2.77 -2.66 26.62
CA GLU A 533 -3.70 -2.87 27.72
C GLU A 533 -5.17 -2.56 27.35
N ARG A 534 -5.43 -1.54 26.51
CA ARG A 534 -6.78 -1.24 26.03
C ARG A 534 -7.31 -2.34 25.11
N LEU A 535 -6.48 -2.86 24.20
CA LEU A 535 -6.83 -3.99 23.33
C LEU A 535 -7.08 -5.28 24.14
N ALA A 536 -6.25 -5.55 25.15
CA ALA A 536 -6.35 -6.73 26.01
C ALA A 536 -7.56 -6.73 26.97
N LYS A 537 -8.20 -5.58 27.20
CA LYS A 537 -9.41 -5.45 28.04
C LYS A 537 -10.71 -5.91 27.34
N TYR A 538 -10.67 -6.16 26.03
CA TYR A 538 -11.80 -6.72 25.30
C TYR A 538 -11.91 -8.24 25.54
N SER A 539 -13.10 -8.79 25.36
CA SER A 539 -13.36 -10.22 25.46
C SER A 539 -14.12 -10.69 24.20
N PRO A 540 -13.47 -11.42 23.28
CA PRO A 540 -12.04 -11.75 23.27
C PRO A 540 -11.13 -10.52 23.09
N PRO A 541 -9.83 -10.59 23.46
CA PRO A 541 -8.86 -9.52 23.21
C PRO A 541 -8.79 -9.13 21.74
N LEU A 542 -8.70 -7.84 21.45
CA LEU A 542 -8.61 -7.36 20.07
C LEU A 542 -7.18 -7.47 19.53
N PRO A 543 -6.99 -7.91 18.26
CA PRO A 543 -5.69 -7.84 17.60
C PRO A 543 -5.34 -6.39 17.24
N THR A 544 -4.05 -6.09 17.03
CA THR A 544 -3.62 -4.74 16.62
C THR A 544 -4.08 -4.35 15.22
N THR A 545 -4.53 -5.32 14.40
CA THR A 545 -5.23 -5.09 13.13
C THR A 545 -6.63 -4.50 13.28
N ALA A 546 -7.25 -4.56 14.48
CA ALA A 546 -8.49 -3.84 14.77
C ALA A 546 -8.30 -2.31 14.73
N ILE A 547 -7.06 -1.82 14.85
CA ILE A 547 -6.71 -0.42 14.61
C ILE A 547 -6.72 -0.18 13.09
N THR A 548 -7.56 0.75 12.64
CA THR A 548 -7.73 1.07 11.21
C THR A 548 -6.99 2.33 10.81
N HIS A 549 -7.01 3.36 11.67
CA HIS A 549 -6.36 4.64 11.43
C HIS A 549 -5.69 5.18 12.70
N THR A 550 -4.62 5.97 12.53
CA THR A 550 -3.88 6.59 13.63
C THR A 550 -3.38 7.99 13.26
N VAL A 551 -3.64 8.98 14.10
CA VAL A 551 -3.00 10.30 14.02
C VAL A 551 -2.00 10.40 15.17
N ILE A 552 -0.71 10.53 14.84
CA ILE A 552 0.35 10.80 15.81
C ILE A 552 0.64 12.31 15.79
N VAL A 553 0.48 12.97 16.93
CA VAL A 553 0.80 14.39 17.10
C VAL A 553 2.04 14.52 17.97
N LEU A 554 3.09 15.14 17.42
CA LEU A 554 4.39 15.29 18.04
C LEU A 554 4.63 16.71 18.56
N LYS A 555 5.54 16.83 19.52
CA LYS A 555 6.12 18.12 19.92
C LYS A 555 7.11 18.64 18.88
N ARG A 556 7.98 17.78 18.34
CA ARG A 556 8.97 18.09 17.29
C ARG A 556 9.06 16.95 16.30
N MET A 557 9.30 17.26 15.03
CA MET A 557 9.49 16.21 14.02
C MET A 557 10.87 15.52 14.15
N SER A 558 11.83 16.15 14.83
CA SER A 558 13.13 15.55 15.17
C SER A 558 13.03 14.24 15.96
N ASP A 559 11.97 14.08 16.74
CA ASP A 559 11.80 12.96 17.67
C ASP A 559 11.17 11.73 16.98
N PHE A 560 10.66 11.91 15.75
CA PHE A 560 9.99 10.89 14.95
C PHE A 560 10.77 9.57 14.81
N PRO A 561 12.10 9.51 14.56
CA PRO A 561 12.80 8.23 14.37
C PRO A 561 12.76 7.33 15.61
N ALA A 562 12.90 7.90 16.81
CA ALA A 562 12.85 7.17 18.07
C ALA A 562 11.44 6.63 18.33
N ILE A 563 10.43 7.49 18.17
CA ILE A 563 9.01 7.16 18.31
C ILE A 563 8.61 6.05 17.34
N ASN A 564 9.03 6.16 16.07
CA ASN A 564 8.65 5.24 15.00
C ASN A 564 9.19 3.82 15.23
N ALA A 565 10.37 3.69 15.87
CA ALA A 565 10.91 2.39 16.28
C ALA A 565 10.05 1.71 17.37
N ILE A 566 9.65 2.47 18.40
CA ILE A 566 8.87 1.94 19.53
C ILE A 566 7.42 1.66 19.13
N TYR A 567 6.77 2.60 18.43
CA TYR A 567 5.42 2.45 17.87
C TYR A 567 5.33 1.25 16.91
N GLY A 568 6.37 1.00 16.11
CA GLY A 568 6.44 -0.17 15.22
C GLY A 568 6.31 -1.51 15.93
N SER A 569 6.68 -1.61 17.21
CA SER A 569 6.56 -2.85 18.00
C SER A 569 5.12 -3.36 18.16
N LEU A 570 4.11 -2.50 17.95
CA LEU A 570 2.69 -2.86 17.99
C LEU A 570 2.27 -3.77 16.81
N PHE A 571 2.95 -3.68 15.67
CA PHE A 571 2.49 -4.27 14.42
C PHE A 571 3.44 -5.37 13.95
N GLN A 572 3.08 -6.62 14.27
CA GLN A 572 3.84 -7.82 13.93
C GLN A 572 3.28 -8.54 12.69
N HIS A 573 2.09 -8.14 12.25
CA HIS A 573 1.36 -8.64 11.08
C HIS A 573 1.41 -7.62 9.94
N PRO A 574 1.25 -8.03 8.67
CA PRO A 574 1.15 -7.12 7.54
C PRO A 574 -0.07 -6.17 7.66
N ASN A 575 -0.05 -5.12 6.85
CA ASN A 575 -1.05 -4.06 6.84
C ASN A 575 -1.32 -3.40 8.21
N PRO A 576 -0.32 -2.76 8.87
CA PRO A 576 -0.56 -1.85 10.01
C PRO A 576 -1.58 -0.74 9.70
N PRO A 577 -2.17 -0.01 10.66
CA PRO A 577 -3.16 1.04 10.40
C PRO A 577 -2.67 2.11 9.43
N SER A 578 -3.59 2.82 8.76
CA SER A 578 -3.26 4.04 8.02
C SER A 578 -2.84 5.14 9.01
N ARG A 579 -1.91 6.03 8.63
CA ARG A 579 -1.30 6.96 9.60
C ARG A 579 -1.05 8.37 9.06
N VAL A 580 -1.34 9.37 9.89
CA VAL A 580 -0.86 10.76 9.74
C VAL A 580 0.14 11.05 10.86
N THR A 581 1.20 11.82 10.61
CA THR A 581 2.17 12.19 11.64
C THR A 581 2.68 13.61 11.47
N ILE A 582 2.26 14.49 12.37
CA ILE A 582 2.50 15.94 12.32
C ILE A 582 3.12 16.41 13.64
N ALA A 583 3.96 17.45 13.62
CA ALA A 583 4.43 18.09 14.84
C ALA A 583 3.72 19.43 15.06
N CYS A 584 3.16 19.64 16.25
CA CYS A 584 2.38 20.84 16.60
C CYS A 584 3.06 21.73 17.65
N GLY A 585 4.25 21.38 18.14
CA GLY A 585 4.97 22.14 19.17
C GLY A 585 4.33 22.04 20.55
N ASN A 586 3.32 22.88 20.81
CA ASN A 586 2.71 23.04 22.12
C ASN A 586 1.62 22.00 22.40
N LEU A 587 2.03 20.77 22.74
CA LEU A 587 1.14 19.73 23.25
C LEU A 587 0.68 20.00 24.70
N PRO A 588 -0.56 19.64 25.06
CA PRO A 588 -1.06 19.74 26.44
C PRO A 588 -0.22 18.92 27.44
N GLY A 589 -0.05 19.45 28.66
CA GLY A 589 0.70 18.78 29.72
C GLY A 589 2.23 18.75 29.51
N ALA A 590 2.77 19.56 28.60
CA ALA A 590 4.19 19.65 28.24
C ALA A 590 4.81 18.37 27.62
N ARG A 591 3.98 17.36 27.34
CA ARG A 591 4.30 16.07 26.72
C ARG A 591 4.98 16.20 25.35
N SER A 592 5.61 15.12 24.91
CA SER A 592 6.33 14.99 23.64
C SER A 592 5.49 14.30 22.55
N ILE A 593 4.53 13.44 22.93
CA ILE A 593 3.67 12.67 22.01
C ILE A 593 2.20 12.59 22.47
N ASN A 594 1.28 12.58 21.50
CA ASN A 594 -0.12 12.18 21.65
C ASN A 594 -0.50 11.26 20.48
N ILE A 595 -1.29 10.21 20.72
CA ILE A 595 -1.78 9.32 19.66
C ILE A 595 -3.31 9.22 19.73
N HIS A 596 -3.96 9.55 18.61
CA HIS A 596 -5.39 9.31 18.38
C HIS A 596 -5.58 8.07 17.49
N LEU A 597 -6.39 7.11 17.91
CA LEU A 597 -6.63 5.85 17.20
C LEU A 597 -8.12 5.64 16.90
N THR A 598 -8.40 5.16 15.70
CA THR A 598 -9.70 4.59 15.31
C THR A 598 -9.58 3.07 15.37
N VAL A 599 -10.46 2.42 16.14
CA VAL A 599 -10.46 0.98 16.39
C VAL A 599 -11.83 0.40 16.05
N ARG A 600 -11.87 -0.63 15.22
CA ARG A 600 -13.08 -1.37 14.85
C ARG A 600 -13.08 -2.74 15.54
N PRO A 601 -13.83 -2.92 16.64
CA PRO A 601 -13.82 -4.16 17.42
C PRO A 601 -14.60 -5.31 16.75
N ASP A 602 -15.39 -5.00 15.72
CA ASP A 602 -16.41 -5.84 15.09
C ASP A 602 -16.02 -6.32 13.67
N LEU A 603 -14.74 -6.21 13.29
CA LEU A 603 -14.25 -6.71 12.01
C LEU A 603 -14.10 -8.25 12.02
N GLU A 604 -14.78 -8.91 11.09
CA GLU A 604 -14.58 -10.32 10.81
C GLU A 604 -13.33 -10.55 9.94
N GLN A 605 -12.80 -11.77 9.94
CA GLN A 605 -11.66 -12.14 9.09
C GLN A 605 -11.99 -11.93 7.61
N GLY A 606 -11.07 -11.29 6.87
CA GLY A 606 -11.27 -10.96 5.45
C GLY A 606 -12.12 -9.71 5.17
N GLN A 607 -12.76 -9.10 6.17
CA GLN A 607 -13.46 -7.83 5.95
C GLN A 607 -12.52 -6.62 5.79
N ARG A 608 -11.28 -6.74 6.27
CA ARG A 608 -10.26 -5.68 6.30
C ARG A 608 -9.22 -5.87 5.21
N ASN A 609 -9.10 -4.90 4.32
CA ASN A 609 -8.02 -4.81 3.33
C ASN A 609 -7.04 -3.68 3.70
N GLY A 610 -5.82 -3.76 3.17
CA GLY A 610 -4.84 -2.68 3.29
C GLY A 610 -4.04 -2.52 2.01
N LEU A 611 -3.54 -1.30 1.78
CA LEU A 611 -2.51 -1.05 0.78
C LEU A 611 -1.20 -0.70 1.49
N HIS A 612 -0.18 -1.53 1.31
CA HIS A 612 1.13 -1.37 1.93
C HIS A 612 2.23 -1.67 0.90
N VAL A 613 2.51 -0.73 0.00
CA VAL A 613 3.63 -0.82 -0.96
C VAL A 613 4.89 -0.30 -0.29
N GLN A 614 5.91 -1.15 -0.13
CA GLN A 614 7.15 -0.82 0.58
C GLN A 614 8.36 -0.71 -0.36
N SER A 615 8.20 -1.15 -1.61
CA SER A 615 9.17 -1.07 -2.70
C SER A 615 9.18 0.29 -3.38
N ARG A 616 10.37 0.73 -3.82
CA ARG A 616 10.50 1.91 -4.68
C ARG A 616 10.04 1.58 -6.10
N SER A 617 9.11 2.38 -6.60
CA SER A 617 8.52 2.29 -7.94
C SER A 617 8.36 3.70 -8.53
N TYR A 618 7.78 3.84 -9.73
CA TYR A 618 7.38 5.14 -10.27
C TYR A 618 5.93 5.55 -9.88
N TRP A 619 5.16 4.65 -9.29
CA TRP A 619 3.72 4.82 -9.07
C TRP A 619 3.36 5.62 -7.81
N ALA A 620 3.86 5.24 -6.64
CA ALA A 620 3.60 5.95 -5.39
C ALA A 620 4.83 5.90 -4.47
N PRO A 621 5.01 6.87 -3.56
CA PRO A 621 6.10 6.84 -2.60
C PRO A 621 6.05 5.56 -1.76
N ALA A 622 7.18 4.87 -1.68
CA ALA A 622 7.34 3.67 -0.88
C ALA A 622 7.03 3.93 0.59
N ASN A 623 6.25 3.04 1.21
CA ASN A 623 5.97 3.11 2.63
C ASN A 623 7.08 2.46 3.46
N ILE A 624 7.84 3.30 4.13
CA ILE A 624 9.02 2.92 4.93
C ILE A 624 8.69 2.86 6.44
N GLY A 625 7.47 3.25 6.85
CA GLY A 625 7.05 3.24 8.25
C GLY A 625 6.16 2.04 8.62
N PRO A 626 5.91 1.82 9.92
CA PRO A 626 4.98 0.82 10.42
C PRO A 626 3.52 1.33 10.32
N TYR A 627 3.07 1.62 9.10
CA TYR A 627 1.71 2.07 8.79
C TYR A 627 1.36 1.65 7.35
N SER A 628 0.10 1.39 7.03
CA SER A 628 -0.31 1.18 5.63
C SER A 628 -0.50 2.53 4.93
N GLN A 629 -0.32 2.59 3.61
CA GLN A 629 -0.74 3.76 2.84
C GLN A 629 -2.23 4.00 2.99
N ALA A 630 -3.02 2.92 3.10
CA ALA A 630 -4.45 3.02 3.40
C ALA A 630 -5.00 1.71 4.01
N ILE A 631 -6.13 1.83 4.72
CA ILE A 631 -6.92 0.71 5.25
C ILE A 631 -8.36 0.86 4.79
N ASP A 632 -8.94 -0.23 4.32
CA ASP A 632 -10.29 -0.37 3.79
C ASP A 632 -11.09 -1.39 4.62
N VAL A 633 -12.26 -0.98 5.11
CA VAL A 633 -13.17 -1.77 5.94
C VAL A 633 -14.64 -1.52 5.56
N PRO A 634 -15.61 -2.40 5.92
CA PRO A 634 -17.02 -2.10 5.73
C PRO A 634 -17.41 -0.82 6.47
N LEU A 635 -18.30 0.00 5.88
CA LEU A 635 -18.78 1.22 6.51
C LEU A 635 -19.72 0.95 7.69
N SER A 636 -20.51 -0.11 7.61
CA SER A 636 -21.36 -0.64 8.70
C SER A 636 -21.19 -2.15 8.82
N SER A 637 -21.28 -2.68 10.05
CA SER A 637 -21.16 -4.11 10.31
C SER A 637 -22.49 -4.85 10.13
N SER A 638 -22.40 -6.04 9.53
CA SER A 638 -23.50 -6.98 9.24
C SER A 638 -24.15 -7.60 10.48
N SER A 639 -23.48 -7.53 11.64
CA SER A 639 -23.88 -8.15 12.91
C SER A 639 -25.12 -7.52 13.57
N SER A 640 -25.55 -6.33 13.12
CA SER A 640 -26.80 -5.67 13.53
C SER A 640 -28.06 -6.43 13.07
N SER A 641 -27.94 -7.37 12.13
CA SER A 641 -29.03 -8.18 11.58
C SER A 641 -29.76 -9.09 12.58
N SER A 642 -29.14 -9.44 13.72
CA SER A 642 -29.74 -10.34 14.73
C SER A 642 -30.51 -9.62 15.85
N SER A 643 -30.44 -8.28 15.93
CA SER A 643 -31.16 -7.46 16.91
C SER A 643 -31.69 -6.15 16.31
N ALA A 644 -31.97 -6.15 15.01
CA ALA A 644 -32.60 -5.02 14.33
C ALA A 644 -33.97 -4.74 14.95
N VAL A 645 -34.05 -3.70 15.78
CA VAL A 645 -35.33 -3.10 16.18
C VAL A 645 -36.02 -2.64 14.90
N ALA A 646 -37.23 -3.13 14.64
CA ALA A 646 -37.99 -2.83 13.43
C ALA A 646 -38.09 -1.31 13.23
N GLY A 647 -37.42 -0.79 12.20
CA GLY A 647 -37.35 0.65 11.89
C GLY A 647 -35.94 1.26 11.86
N GLN A 648 -34.86 0.54 12.18
CA GLN A 648 -33.50 1.06 11.92
C GLN A 648 -33.17 1.06 10.42
N VAL A 649 -32.90 2.25 9.88
CA VAL A 649 -32.35 2.43 8.54
C VAL A 649 -30.84 2.19 8.61
N LEU A 650 -30.34 1.28 7.77
CA LEU A 650 -28.92 0.95 7.66
C LEU A 650 -28.35 1.50 6.35
N VAL A 651 -27.04 1.77 6.35
CA VAL A 651 -26.28 2.06 5.13
C VAL A 651 -26.45 0.88 4.16
N PRO A 652 -26.56 1.11 2.84
CA PRO A 652 -26.61 0.03 1.85
C PRO A 652 -25.51 -1.01 2.05
N ALA A 653 -25.89 -2.29 1.97
CA ALA A 653 -24.97 -3.39 2.22
C ALA A 653 -23.81 -3.38 1.21
N GLY A 654 -22.59 -3.56 1.72
CA GLY A 654 -21.38 -3.62 0.90
C GLY A 654 -20.61 -2.31 0.75
N VAL A 655 -21.16 -1.14 1.12
CA VAL A 655 -20.43 0.14 1.08
C VAL A 655 -19.20 0.09 1.99
N ARG A 656 -18.08 0.58 1.48
CA ARG A 656 -16.76 0.50 2.14
C ARG A 656 -16.21 1.87 2.50
N ALA A 657 -15.42 1.87 3.57
CA ALA A 657 -14.84 3.02 4.25
C ALA A 657 -13.32 2.95 4.14
N VAL A 658 -12.72 3.84 3.36
CA VAL A 658 -11.28 3.88 3.08
C VAL A 658 -10.64 5.04 3.85
N THR A 659 -9.63 4.72 4.64
CA THR A 659 -8.79 5.70 5.36
C THR A 659 -7.39 5.71 4.76
N ILE A 660 -6.91 6.87 4.31
CA ILE A 660 -5.58 7.02 3.69
C ILE A 660 -4.63 7.74 4.66
N ALA A 661 -3.38 7.30 4.67
CA ALA A 661 -2.28 7.93 5.39
C ALA A 661 -1.95 9.33 4.85
N GLY A 662 -1.23 10.13 5.64
CA GLY A 662 -0.76 11.44 5.21
C GLY A 662 0.17 11.35 4.00
N GLN A 663 -0.09 12.15 2.97
CA GLN A 663 0.67 12.15 1.72
C GLN A 663 1.57 13.39 1.63
N ILE A 664 2.88 13.16 1.65
CA ILE A 664 3.91 14.18 1.38
C ILE A 664 4.45 14.04 -0.06
N PRO A 665 4.94 15.12 -0.67
CA PRO A 665 5.30 15.16 -2.08
C PRO A 665 6.69 14.58 -2.32
N LEU A 666 6.87 13.27 -2.13
CA LEU A 666 8.09 12.60 -2.55
C LEU A 666 7.97 12.19 -4.02
N VAL A 667 9.04 12.33 -4.79
CA VAL A 667 9.18 11.70 -6.11
C VAL A 667 9.32 10.19 -5.91
N PRO A 668 8.37 9.34 -6.36
CA PRO A 668 8.31 7.92 -5.97
C PRO A 668 9.62 7.14 -6.18
N ALA A 669 10.26 7.34 -7.34
CA ALA A 669 11.44 6.59 -7.73
C ALA A 669 12.68 6.88 -6.88
N SER A 670 12.80 8.10 -6.34
CA SER A 670 13.96 8.57 -5.56
C SER A 670 13.69 8.67 -4.05
N MET A 671 12.43 8.73 -3.62
CA MET A 671 12.02 9.03 -2.24
C MET A 671 12.54 10.38 -1.71
N MET A 672 12.78 11.33 -2.62
CA MET A 672 13.20 12.71 -2.33
C MET A 672 12.07 13.70 -2.64
N LEU A 673 12.07 14.85 -1.97
CA LEU A 673 11.22 15.98 -2.36
C LEU A 673 11.65 16.49 -3.77
N PRO A 674 10.74 17.08 -4.56
CA PRO A 674 11.07 17.84 -5.76
C PRO A 674 12.23 18.82 -5.53
N PRO A 675 13.09 19.05 -6.54
CA PRO A 675 14.13 20.07 -6.44
C PRO A 675 13.48 21.45 -6.27
N ALA A 676 14.03 22.25 -5.36
CA ALA A 676 13.52 23.58 -5.05
C ALA A 676 13.84 24.58 -6.17
N GLU A 677 12.91 24.74 -7.11
CA GLU A 677 12.97 25.77 -8.16
C GLU A 677 12.60 27.16 -7.60
N PRO A 678 13.28 28.25 -8.01
CA PRO A 678 13.20 29.58 -7.36
C PRO A 678 11.81 30.22 -7.25
N SER A 679 10.82 29.74 -7.99
CA SER A 679 9.43 30.23 -7.96
C SER A 679 8.36 29.13 -8.12
N GLY A 680 8.74 27.84 -8.05
CA GLY A 680 7.87 26.72 -8.45
C GLY A 680 7.58 25.67 -7.37
N ASP A 681 8.41 25.61 -6.32
CA ASP A 681 8.48 24.49 -5.38
C ASP A 681 7.12 24.12 -4.73
N LEU A 682 6.48 25.07 -4.03
CA LEU A 682 5.26 24.78 -3.26
C LEU A 682 4.09 24.26 -4.11
N LYS A 683 3.89 24.76 -5.33
CA LYS A 683 2.78 24.31 -6.18
C LYS A 683 2.98 22.88 -6.66
N MET A 684 4.19 22.57 -7.12
CA MET A 684 4.59 21.21 -7.49
C MET A 684 4.40 20.27 -6.30
N GLN A 685 4.78 20.71 -5.10
CA GLN A 685 4.55 19.97 -3.85
C GLN A 685 3.06 19.76 -3.54
N ILE A 686 2.20 20.78 -3.63
CA ILE A 686 0.73 20.65 -3.42
C ILE A 686 0.11 19.65 -4.40
N VAL A 687 0.48 19.72 -5.68
CA VAL A 687 -0.11 18.88 -6.73
C VAL A 687 0.43 17.45 -6.69
N LEU A 688 1.74 17.24 -6.49
CA LEU A 688 2.34 15.91 -6.43
C LEU A 688 1.82 15.09 -5.23
N SER A 689 1.69 15.73 -4.06
CA SER A 689 1.14 15.06 -2.88
C SER A 689 -0.36 14.77 -3.02
N LEU A 690 -1.12 15.63 -3.71
CA LEU A 690 -2.52 15.39 -4.06
C LEU A 690 -2.67 14.23 -5.06
N GLN A 691 -1.77 14.12 -6.04
CA GLN A 691 -1.73 12.98 -6.97
C GLN A 691 -1.46 11.66 -6.24
N HIS A 692 -0.56 11.63 -5.26
CA HIS A 692 -0.31 10.41 -4.46
C HIS A 692 -1.56 9.96 -3.71
N LEU A 693 -2.28 10.91 -3.10
CA LEU A 693 -3.57 10.66 -2.47
C LEU A 693 -4.58 10.08 -3.48
N TRP A 694 -4.60 10.63 -4.70
CA TRP A 694 -5.49 10.17 -5.78
C TRP A 694 -5.16 8.77 -6.28
N ARG A 695 -3.89 8.49 -6.60
CA ARG A 695 -3.43 7.17 -7.08
C ARG A 695 -3.75 6.05 -6.08
N ILE A 696 -3.53 6.29 -4.78
CA ILE A 696 -3.87 5.32 -3.71
C ILE A 696 -5.39 5.10 -3.64
N ALA A 697 -6.17 6.17 -3.82
CA ALA A 697 -7.63 6.11 -3.76
C ALA A 697 -8.25 5.39 -4.97
N THR A 698 -7.72 5.60 -6.18
CA THR A 698 -8.09 4.85 -7.40
C THR A 698 -7.80 3.35 -7.23
N GLU A 699 -6.62 2.97 -6.75
CA GLU A 699 -6.27 1.55 -6.46
C GLU A 699 -7.23 0.90 -5.46
N LEU A 700 -7.83 1.68 -4.56
CA LEU A 700 -8.81 1.24 -3.58
C LEU A 700 -10.27 1.50 -3.98
N LYS A 701 -10.50 1.86 -5.25
CA LYS A 701 -11.84 2.07 -5.84
C LYS A 701 -12.69 3.06 -5.05
N VAL A 702 -12.06 4.07 -4.45
CA VAL A 702 -12.75 5.20 -3.84
C VAL A 702 -13.44 5.97 -4.94
N GLN A 703 -14.75 6.20 -4.76
CA GLN A 703 -15.60 6.93 -5.69
C GLN A 703 -15.70 8.41 -5.29
N VAL A 704 -15.79 8.71 -3.99
CA VAL A 704 -15.95 10.08 -3.47
C VAL A 704 -15.28 10.30 -2.11
N TRP A 705 -15.00 11.57 -1.79
CA TRP A 705 -14.41 12.03 -0.52
C TRP A 705 -15.42 12.71 0.40
N THR A 706 -15.32 12.52 1.71
CA THR A 706 -16.17 13.27 2.65
C THR A 706 -15.64 14.66 2.98
N SER A 707 -14.32 14.83 3.10
CA SER A 707 -13.61 16.07 3.44
C SER A 707 -12.09 15.86 3.37
N ALA A 708 -11.33 16.96 3.30
CA ALA A 708 -9.87 16.92 3.34
C ALA A 708 -9.24 18.10 4.10
N VAL A 709 -8.01 17.88 4.59
CA VAL A 709 -7.13 18.91 5.16
C VAL A 709 -5.77 18.88 4.44
N ALA A 710 -5.20 20.07 4.20
CA ALA A 710 -3.80 20.23 3.85
C ALA A 710 -3.05 20.85 5.04
N TYR A 711 -2.06 20.13 5.56
CA TYR A 711 -1.16 20.65 6.60
C TYR A 711 -0.01 21.42 5.96
N PHE A 712 0.40 22.51 6.60
CA PHE A 712 1.56 23.32 6.23
C PHE A 712 2.44 23.56 7.46
N ALA A 713 3.76 23.62 7.29
CA ALA A 713 4.66 24.08 8.35
C ALA A 713 4.48 25.59 8.59
N ASN A 714 4.44 26.00 9.86
CA ASN A 714 4.22 27.36 10.35
C ASN A 714 4.98 28.45 9.57
N THR A 715 4.30 29.49 9.08
CA THR A 715 4.94 30.70 8.52
C THR A 715 4.65 31.95 9.37
N PRO A 716 5.66 32.79 9.66
CA PRO A 716 5.46 34.07 10.33
C PRO A 716 4.76 35.12 9.46
N ASP A 717 4.65 34.91 8.14
CA ASP A 717 3.86 35.74 7.21
C ASP A 717 2.42 35.20 7.09
N PRO A 718 1.39 35.91 7.62
CA PRO A 718 -0.01 35.51 7.50
C PRO A 718 -0.53 35.49 6.06
N ASP A 719 0.01 36.34 5.17
CA ASP A 719 -0.37 36.34 3.77
C ASP A 719 0.23 35.12 3.05
N ALA A 720 1.39 34.61 3.47
CA ALA A 720 1.91 33.32 2.99
C ALA A 720 1.03 32.16 3.45
N ALA A 721 0.55 32.16 4.69
CA ALA A 721 -0.42 31.18 5.17
C ALA A 721 -1.73 31.23 4.36
N ARG A 722 -2.24 32.42 4.08
CA ARG A 722 -3.41 32.64 3.23
C ARG A 722 -3.20 32.13 1.81
N ARG A 723 -2.07 32.47 1.17
CA ARG A 723 -1.71 32.00 -0.18
C ARG A 723 -1.58 30.47 -0.25
N ARG A 724 -0.98 29.84 0.77
CA ARG A 724 -0.90 28.37 0.91
C ARG A 724 -2.28 27.72 0.93
N ALA A 725 -3.17 28.23 1.79
CA ALA A 725 -4.55 27.74 1.88
C ALA A 725 -5.31 27.86 0.56
N GLN A 726 -5.24 29.03 -0.09
CA GLN A 726 -5.90 29.28 -1.37
C GLN A 726 -5.35 28.43 -2.53
N LEU A 727 -4.03 28.17 -2.57
CA LEU A 727 -3.43 27.28 -3.58
C LEU A 727 -3.87 25.82 -3.39
N ALA A 728 -3.93 25.32 -2.17
CA ALA A 728 -4.42 23.98 -1.89
C ALA A 728 -5.94 23.85 -2.12
N ALA A 729 -6.72 24.88 -1.78
CA ALA A 729 -8.15 24.95 -2.09
C ALA A 729 -8.41 24.90 -3.60
N ALA A 730 -7.67 25.68 -4.40
CA ALA A 730 -7.75 25.66 -5.85
C ALA A 730 -7.32 24.31 -6.46
N ALA A 731 -6.32 23.64 -5.87
CA ALA A 731 -5.92 22.29 -6.29
C ALA A 731 -7.00 21.25 -5.99
N TRP A 732 -7.60 21.30 -4.79
CA TRP A 732 -8.69 20.42 -4.37
C TRP A 732 -9.96 20.61 -5.21
N GLU A 733 -10.35 21.85 -5.45
CA GLU A 733 -11.45 22.20 -6.34
C GLU A 733 -11.17 21.76 -7.78
N GLY A 734 -9.98 22.05 -8.31
CA GLY A 734 -9.58 21.71 -9.67
C GLY A 734 -9.52 20.21 -9.94
N VAL A 735 -9.10 19.37 -8.99
CA VAL A 735 -9.08 17.90 -9.20
C VAL A 735 -10.49 17.27 -9.21
N HIS A 736 -11.48 17.92 -8.57
CA HIS A 736 -12.89 17.52 -8.61
C HIS A 736 -13.63 18.09 -9.84
N ASN A 737 -13.32 19.33 -10.21
CA ASN A 737 -13.96 20.06 -11.31
C ASN A 737 -13.31 19.84 -12.68
N ALA A 738 -12.12 19.24 -12.73
CA ALA A 738 -11.62 18.62 -13.95
C ALA A 738 -12.71 17.65 -14.43
N ALA A 739 -13.39 18.01 -15.51
CA ALA A 739 -14.11 17.03 -16.31
C ALA A 739 -13.09 15.93 -16.58
N GLY A 740 -13.43 14.68 -16.26
CA GLY A 740 -12.68 13.56 -16.83
C GLY A 740 -12.71 13.79 -18.32
N SER A 741 -11.54 13.90 -18.94
CA SER A 741 -11.44 13.94 -20.39
C SER A 741 -12.23 12.73 -20.89
N GLU A 742 -13.18 12.91 -21.79
CA GLU A 742 -13.82 11.82 -22.55
C GLU A 742 -12.83 11.25 -23.62
N GLU A 743 -11.55 11.25 -23.23
CA GLU A 743 -10.30 10.98 -23.95
C GLU A 743 -9.23 10.42 -22.98
N ASP A 744 -9.48 10.35 -21.65
CA ASP A 744 -8.69 9.53 -20.70
C ASP A 744 -9.31 8.10 -20.60
N ASP A 745 -10.08 7.68 -21.62
CA ASP A 745 -10.57 6.30 -21.82
C ASP A 745 -9.43 5.39 -22.33
N ASP A 746 -8.25 5.45 -21.69
CA ASP A 746 -7.08 4.60 -21.97
C ASP A 746 -6.91 3.55 -20.87
N ASP A 747 -7.76 2.51 -20.94
CA ASP A 747 -7.63 1.17 -20.34
C ASP A 747 -6.72 1.05 -19.09
N ASP A 748 -7.24 1.44 -17.92
CA ASP A 748 -6.68 1.06 -16.62
C ASP A 748 -7.08 -0.40 -16.27
N GLU A 749 -7.13 -1.28 -17.29
CA GLU A 749 -7.31 -2.74 -17.21
C GLU A 749 -6.08 -3.43 -16.58
N SER A 750 -5.82 -3.09 -15.32
CA SER A 750 -5.18 -3.96 -14.35
C SER A 750 -6.13 -5.12 -14.01
N GLY A 751 -6.43 -5.95 -15.01
CA GLY A 751 -7.19 -7.19 -14.84
C GLY A 751 -6.60 -8.04 -13.70
N PRO A 752 -7.42 -8.81 -12.96
CA PRO A 752 -6.97 -9.54 -11.79
C PRO A 752 -5.77 -10.43 -12.13
N ASP A 753 -4.74 -10.40 -11.29
CA ASP A 753 -3.52 -11.18 -11.51
C ASP A 753 -3.83 -12.69 -11.46
N LEU A 754 -2.86 -13.53 -11.87
CA LEU A 754 -3.01 -14.99 -11.85
C LEU A 754 -3.55 -15.55 -10.53
N TRP A 755 -3.13 -14.94 -9.42
CA TRP A 755 -3.50 -15.36 -8.08
C TRP A 755 -4.93 -14.90 -7.76
N ASP A 756 -5.28 -13.64 -8.02
CA ASP A 756 -6.65 -13.14 -7.86
C ASP A 756 -7.64 -13.94 -8.72
N ARG A 757 -7.32 -14.23 -9.99
CA ARG A 757 -8.17 -15.06 -10.88
C ARG A 757 -8.42 -16.47 -10.31
N LYS A 758 -7.44 -17.06 -9.62
CA LYS A 758 -7.51 -18.44 -9.12
C LYS A 758 -8.11 -18.55 -7.71
N PHE A 759 -7.90 -17.57 -6.85
CA PHE A 759 -8.20 -17.67 -5.41
C PHE A 759 -9.20 -16.63 -4.90
N ASN A 760 -9.47 -15.54 -5.63
CA ASN A 760 -10.48 -14.56 -5.25
C ASN A 760 -11.84 -14.95 -5.85
N THR A 761 -12.79 -15.32 -4.99
CA THR A 761 -14.14 -15.78 -5.39
C THR A 761 -14.93 -14.74 -6.21
N GLN A 762 -14.58 -13.45 -6.13
CA GLN A 762 -15.17 -12.40 -6.97
C GLN A 762 -14.72 -12.49 -8.45
N HIS A 763 -13.62 -13.18 -8.73
CA HIS A 763 -13.01 -13.31 -10.05
C HIS A 763 -13.05 -14.74 -10.63
N MET A 764 -13.53 -15.73 -9.87
CA MET A 764 -13.65 -17.13 -10.34
C MET A 764 -14.81 -17.39 -11.32
N VAL A 765 -15.66 -16.40 -11.61
CA VAL A 765 -16.80 -16.55 -12.53
C VAL A 765 -16.41 -16.11 -13.94
N PHE A 766 -16.08 -17.08 -14.80
CA PHE A 766 -15.95 -16.84 -16.24
C PHE A 766 -17.26 -16.26 -16.81
N GLY A 767 -17.19 -15.02 -17.32
CA GLY A 767 -18.34 -14.32 -17.90
C GLY A 767 -19.05 -13.32 -16.98
N ALA A 768 -18.48 -12.96 -15.83
CA ALA A 768 -18.80 -11.67 -15.22
C ALA A 768 -18.50 -10.54 -16.23
N SER A 769 -19.43 -9.59 -16.38
CA SER A 769 -19.20 -8.40 -17.21
C SER A 769 -17.92 -7.69 -16.77
N ILE A 770 -17.14 -7.19 -17.73
CA ILE A 770 -16.05 -6.24 -17.48
C ILE A 770 -16.59 -5.20 -16.50
N ALA A 771 -16.00 -5.13 -15.31
CA ALA A 771 -16.52 -4.26 -14.26
C ALA A 771 -16.23 -2.82 -14.69
N GLU A 772 -17.29 -2.01 -14.85
CA GLU A 772 -17.14 -0.60 -15.23
C GLU A 772 -16.09 0.09 -14.34
N GLU A 773 -15.14 0.78 -14.99
CA GLU A 773 -14.04 1.40 -14.27
C GLU A 773 -14.55 2.39 -13.22
N THR A 774 -14.03 2.24 -11.99
CA THR A 774 -14.49 3.03 -10.85
C THR A 774 -13.86 4.42 -10.89
N LYS A 775 -14.64 5.42 -11.30
CA LYS A 775 -14.17 6.80 -11.49
C LYS A 775 -13.90 7.51 -10.15
N LEU A 776 -12.98 8.47 -10.15
CA LEU A 776 -12.69 9.33 -8.99
C LEU A 776 -12.43 10.79 -9.42
N PRO A 777 -13.37 11.72 -9.15
CA PRO A 777 -14.67 11.50 -8.51
C PRO A 777 -15.69 10.80 -9.44
N ASP A 778 -16.38 9.79 -8.92
CA ASP A 778 -17.57 9.23 -9.56
C ASP A 778 -18.79 10.08 -9.21
N TRP A 779 -19.23 10.88 -10.17
CA TRP A 779 -20.40 11.73 -10.01
C TRP A 779 -21.73 10.99 -10.20
N SER A 780 -21.74 9.76 -10.73
CA SER A 780 -22.98 8.98 -10.93
C SER A 780 -23.60 8.53 -9.60
N VAL A 781 -22.77 8.33 -8.57
CA VAL A 781 -23.23 8.02 -7.21
C VAL A 781 -23.57 9.25 -6.37
N VAL A 782 -23.41 10.47 -6.89
CA VAL A 782 -23.70 11.72 -6.17
C VAL A 782 -25.01 12.33 -6.63
N LYS A 783 -25.87 12.69 -5.67
CA LYS A 783 -27.15 13.35 -5.94
C LYS A 783 -26.94 14.82 -6.26
N THR A 784 -26.88 15.15 -7.55
CA THR A 784 -26.88 16.54 -8.04
C THR A 784 -28.29 17.12 -8.09
N PRO A 785 -28.48 18.43 -7.90
CA PRO A 785 -29.74 19.11 -8.19
C PRO A 785 -30.16 18.94 -9.67
N GLU A 786 -31.45 19.08 -9.98
CA GLU A 786 -32.00 18.94 -11.35
C GLU A 786 -31.61 20.10 -12.31
N THR A 787 -30.78 21.04 -11.86
CA THR A 787 -30.26 22.16 -12.64
C THR A 787 -28.78 21.95 -12.95
N GLU A 788 -28.31 22.46 -14.10
CA GLU A 788 -26.89 22.47 -14.52
C GLU A 788 -26.03 23.39 -13.62
N GLY A 789 -25.89 23.03 -12.35
CA GLY A 789 -25.07 23.71 -11.36
C GLY A 789 -23.66 23.11 -11.24
N PRO A 790 -22.74 23.81 -10.55
CA PRO A 790 -21.43 23.26 -10.24
C PRO A 790 -21.54 22.00 -9.37
N LYS A 791 -20.67 21.02 -9.62
CA LYS A 791 -20.62 19.77 -8.86
C LYS A 791 -20.15 20.03 -7.41
N PRO A 792 -20.67 19.31 -6.41
CA PRO A 792 -20.34 19.59 -5.01
C PRO A 792 -18.90 19.18 -4.71
N VAL A 793 -18.04 20.16 -4.39
CA VAL A 793 -16.68 19.93 -3.93
C VAL A 793 -16.71 19.61 -2.42
N PRO A 794 -16.14 18.47 -1.96
CA PRO A 794 -16.13 18.13 -0.54
C PRO A 794 -15.38 19.17 0.32
N PRO A 795 -15.77 19.40 1.58
CA PRO A 795 -15.16 20.38 2.47
C PRO A 795 -13.63 20.30 2.55
N PHE A 796 -13.00 21.46 2.41
CA PHE A 796 -11.55 21.63 2.52
C PHE A 796 -11.20 22.74 3.52
N PHE A 797 -10.12 22.55 4.26
CA PHE A 797 -9.46 23.56 5.09
C PHE A 797 -7.95 23.33 5.15
N ALA A 798 -7.19 24.40 5.41
CA ALA A 798 -5.74 24.35 5.60
C ALA A 798 -5.40 24.55 7.07
N VAL A 799 -4.37 23.83 7.55
CA VAL A 799 -3.92 23.86 8.95
C VAL A 799 -2.43 24.12 9.01
N GLU A 800 -2.02 25.13 9.78
CA GLU A 800 -0.61 25.32 10.10
C GLU A 800 -0.23 24.54 11.34
N VAL A 801 0.80 23.71 11.22
CA VAL A 801 1.45 22.93 12.29
C VAL A 801 2.89 23.41 12.46
N GLU A 802 3.62 22.94 13.47
CA GLU A 802 4.99 23.37 13.70
C GLU A 802 5.96 22.83 12.63
N GLU A 803 5.95 21.53 12.39
CA GLU A 803 6.82 20.86 11.41
C GLU A 803 6.10 19.70 10.72
N LEU A 804 6.47 19.44 9.46
CA LEU A 804 6.02 18.31 8.66
C LEU A 804 7.13 17.28 8.43
N PRO A 805 6.80 15.99 8.19
CA PRO A 805 7.78 14.95 7.89
C PRO A 805 8.71 15.36 6.76
N ARG A 806 10.02 15.10 6.93
CA ARG A 806 11.09 15.45 5.98
C ARG A 806 11.17 16.94 5.60
N ALA A 807 10.57 17.84 6.40
CA ALA A 807 10.40 19.26 6.05
C ALA A 807 9.68 19.47 4.70
N ALA A 808 8.71 18.61 4.38
CA ALA A 808 7.79 18.82 3.27
C ALA A 808 7.07 20.18 3.41
N GLY A 809 6.80 20.83 2.28
CA GLY A 809 6.03 22.07 2.24
C GLY A 809 4.54 21.88 2.51
N VAL A 810 4.01 20.66 2.33
CA VAL A 810 2.60 20.29 2.52
C VAL A 810 2.45 18.78 2.78
N GLU A 811 1.44 18.41 3.57
CA GLU A 811 0.97 17.03 3.74
C GLU A 811 -0.56 16.98 3.58
N TRP A 812 -1.07 16.16 2.65
CA TRP A 812 -2.51 15.97 2.45
C TRP A 812 -3.07 14.84 3.31
N HIS A 813 -4.28 15.05 3.83
CA HIS A 813 -5.06 14.04 4.53
C HIS A 813 -6.54 14.20 4.20
N ALA A 814 -7.09 13.29 3.40
CA ALA A 814 -8.54 13.14 3.23
C ALA A 814 -9.10 12.22 4.32
N HIS A 815 -10.16 12.65 5.00
CA HIS A 815 -10.58 12.06 6.27
C HIS A 815 -11.33 10.73 6.14
N LEU A 816 -12.12 10.58 5.07
CA LEU A 816 -12.79 9.32 4.72
C LEU A 816 -13.12 9.30 3.21
N GLY A 817 -12.69 8.23 2.53
CA GLY A 817 -13.12 7.88 1.18
C GLY A 817 -14.23 6.83 1.24
N LEU A 818 -15.18 6.91 0.29
CA LEU A 818 -16.27 5.96 0.14
C LEU A 818 -16.10 5.15 -1.15
N ALA A 819 -16.26 3.84 -1.05
CA ALA A 819 -16.09 2.89 -2.15
C ALA A 819 -17.24 1.86 -2.18
N ASN A 820 -17.43 1.21 -3.33
CA ASN A 820 -18.51 0.25 -3.57
C ASN A 820 -19.92 0.84 -3.34
N LEU A 821 -20.14 2.05 -3.88
CA LEU A 821 -21.41 2.74 -3.95
C LEU A 821 -22.13 2.37 -5.26
N ALA A 822 -23.44 2.15 -5.20
CA ALA A 822 -24.24 1.75 -6.35
C ALA A 822 -24.69 2.94 -7.21
N SER A 823 -24.46 2.88 -8.53
CA SER A 823 -24.75 3.96 -9.49
C SER A 823 -26.24 4.13 -9.84
N SER A 824 -27.08 3.13 -9.55
CA SER A 824 -28.50 3.10 -9.97
C SER A 824 -29.46 3.89 -9.07
N SER A 825 -28.97 4.51 -8.01
CA SER A 825 -29.72 5.41 -7.13
C SER A 825 -28.71 6.32 -6.44
N ALA A 826 -28.79 7.63 -6.69
CA ALA A 826 -27.82 8.62 -6.24
C ALA A 826 -27.54 8.50 -4.73
N ALA A 827 -26.49 7.75 -4.41
CA ALA A 827 -26.30 7.15 -3.11
C ALA A 827 -25.78 8.18 -2.10
N VAL A 828 -24.99 9.14 -2.55
CA VAL A 828 -24.32 10.15 -1.72
C VAL A 828 -24.96 11.52 -1.90
N GLU A 829 -25.31 12.17 -0.80
CA GLU A 829 -25.80 13.55 -0.81
C GLU A 829 -24.92 14.43 0.10
N TYR A 830 -24.42 15.54 -0.48
CA TYR A 830 -23.68 16.58 0.23
C TYR A 830 -24.62 17.73 0.58
N GLN A 831 -24.82 18.00 1.87
CA GLN A 831 -25.67 19.10 2.36
C GLN A 831 -24.80 20.11 3.11
N THR A 832 -24.43 21.21 2.44
CA THR A 832 -23.66 22.31 3.02
C THR A 832 -24.58 23.45 3.43
N SER A 833 -24.35 24.06 4.60
CA SER A 833 -25.15 25.18 5.12
C SER A 833 -24.30 26.17 5.90
N HIS A 834 -24.58 27.45 5.71
CA HIS A 834 -23.96 28.57 6.44
C HIS A 834 -24.95 29.08 7.48
N LEU A 835 -24.65 28.86 8.76
CA LEU A 835 -25.55 29.14 9.87
C LEU A 835 -24.95 30.25 10.74
N GLY A 836 -25.74 31.28 11.01
CA GLY A 836 -25.37 32.33 11.96
C GLY A 836 -25.37 31.82 13.41
N ALA A 837 -25.02 32.71 14.33
CA ALA A 837 -25.17 32.46 15.76
C ALA A 837 -26.65 32.18 16.13
N SER A 838 -26.86 31.24 17.04
CA SER A 838 -28.14 30.87 17.64
C SER A 838 -28.08 31.03 19.17
N GLU A 839 -29.24 30.95 19.83
CA GLU A 839 -29.33 30.93 21.30
C GLU A 839 -28.49 29.80 21.94
N ARG A 840 -28.32 28.66 21.24
CA ARG A 840 -27.54 27.50 21.73
C ARG A 840 -26.09 27.52 21.27
N VAL A 841 -25.79 28.17 20.15
CA VAL A 841 -24.50 28.14 19.45
C VAL A 841 -24.11 29.58 19.10
N PRO A 842 -23.38 30.29 19.98
CA PRO A 842 -23.19 31.75 19.88
C PRO A 842 -22.18 32.19 18.81
N PHE A 843 -22.03 31.41 17.72
CA PHE A 843 -21.06 31.67 16.67
C PHE A 843 -21.57 31.25 15.28
N SER A 844 -21.10 31.98 14.26
CA SER A 844 -21.27 31.63 12.86
C SER A 844 -20.50 30.36 12.50
N ARG A 845 -21.12 29.47 11.73
CA ARG A 845 -20.56 28.17 11.38
C ARG A 845 -20.90 27.74 9.96
N ARG A 846 -19.95 27.10 9.30
CA ARG A 846 -20.19 26.29 8.08
C ARG A 846 -20.35 24.84 8.51
N VAL A 847 -21.43 24.19 8.07
CA VAL A 847 -21.70 22.78 8.33
C VAL A 847 -21.82 22.07 6.99
N CYS A 848 -21.23 20.89 6.86
CA CYS A 848 -21.43 20.02 5.71
C CYS A 848 -21.71 18.60 6.20
N HIS A 849 -22.84 18.04 5.79
CA HIS A 849 -23.23 16.67 6.03
C HIS A 849 -23.02 15.84 4.77
N VAL A 850 -22.49 14.63 4.95
CA VAL A 850 -22.42 13.61 3.90
C VAL A 850 -23.31 12.45 4.33
N THR A 851 -24.35 12.18 3.54
CA THR A 851 -25.25 11.05 3.78
C THR A 851 -25.06 9.98 2.69
N VAL A 852 -25.23 8.71 3.05
CA VAL A 852 -25.21 7.56 2.13
C VAL A 852 -26.52 6.79 2.27
N GLY A 853 -27.31 6.70 1.20
CA GLY A 853 -28.64 6.08 1.23
C GLY A 853 -29.62 6.76 2.20
N GLY A 854 -29.43 8.05 2.47
CA GLY A 854 -30.19 8.79 3.48
C GLY A 854 -29.76 8.52 4.94
N VAL A 855 -28.64 7.84 5.17
CA VAL A 855 -28.01 7.69 6.50
C VAL A 855 -26.86 8.68 6.62
N LEU A 856 -26.78 9.44 7.71
CA LEU A 856 -25.65 10.33 7.99
C LEU A 856 -24.37 9.50 8.25
N VAL A 857 -23.29 9.82 7.53
CA VAL A 857 -22.01 9.07 7.58
C VAL A 857 -20.83 9.94 8.00
N HIS A 858 -20.84 11.22 7.66
CA HIS A 858 -19.82 12.17 8.09
C HIS A 858 -20.40 13.58 8.22
N THR A 859 -19.88 14.36 9.15
CA THR A 859 -20.20 15.79 9.26
C THR A 859 -18.96 16.60 9.59
N THR A 860 -18.78 17.69 8.86
CA THR A 860 -17.75 18.71 9.11
C THR A 860 -18.42 19.97 9.65
N VAL A 861 -17.96 20.49 10.80
CA VAL A 861 -18.41 21.77 11.38
C VAL A 861 -17.20 22.69 11.53
N ALA A 862 -17.23 23.86 10.88
CA ALA A 862 -16.21 24.89 11.00
C ALA A 862 -16.76 26.13 11.71
N TRP A 863 -16.12 26.56 12.81
CA TRP A 863 -16.43 27.79 13.54
C TRP A 863 -15.74 28.97 12.85
N LEU A 864 -16.50 29.81 12.15
CA LEU A 864 -15.99 30.93 11.36
C LEU A 864 -15.64 32.12 12.26
N ALA A 865 -14.52 32.79 11.99
CA ALA A 865 -14.07 33.93 12.82
C ALA A 865 -14.84 35.25 12.55
N ALA A 866 -15.78 35.27 11.60
CA ALA A 866 -16.51 36.47 11.18
C ALA A 866 -18.02 36.35 11.41
N GLY A 867 -18.59 37.24 12.22
CA GLY A 867 -20.03 37.35 12.44
C GLY A 867 -20.42 38.05 13.74
N ALA A 868 -20.67 39.36 13.67
CA ALA A 868 -21.32 40.26 14.65
C ALA A 868 -20.84 40.27 16.13
N ASP A 869 -20.81 39.13 16.83
CA ASP A 869 -20.52 39.04 18.27
C ASP A 869 -19.19 38.31 18.50
N GLY A 870 -18.14 39.07 18.79
CA GLY A 870 -16.75 38.61 18.90
C GLY A 870 -16.45 37.76 20.14
N THR A 871 -17.20 36.69 20.37
CA THR A 871 -16.94 35.70 21.41
C THR A 871 -15.72 34.86 21.05
N VAL A 872 -14.58 35.18 21.67
CA VAL A 872 -13.34 34.42 21.57
C VAL A 872 -13.36 33.35 22.67
N PRO A 873 -13.34 32.05 22.35
CA PRO A 873 -13.41 31.02 23.38
C PRO A 873 -12.15 31.01 24.26
N GLU A 874 -12.35 30.94 25.57
CA GLU A 874 -11.29 31.02 26.58
C GLU A 874 -10.47 29.72 26.65
N SER A 875 -11.04 28.60 26.18
CA SER A 875 -10.39 27.29 26.21
C SER A 875 -10.80 26.34 25.08
N SER A 876 -9.95 25.37 24.78
CA SER A 876 -10.25 24.23 23.91
C SER A 876 -11.43 23.38 24.40
N ALA A 877 -11.70 23.35 25.71
CA ALA A 877 -12.83 22.66 26.30
C ALA A 877 -14.17 23.37 25.99
N GLU A 878 -14.16 24.70 25.95
CA GLU A 878 -15.28 25.51 25.49
C GLU A 878 -15.53 25.31 23.99
N VAL A 879 -14.47 25.32 23.17
CA VAL A 879 -14.54 24.98 21.73
C VAL A 879 -15.19 23.61 21.53
N ALA A 880 -14.75 22.60 22.28
CA ALA A 880 -15.33 21.25 22.22
C ALA A 880 -16.83 21.21 22.55
N GLU A 881 -17.27 21.97 23.56
CA GLU A 881 -18.68 22.06 23.92
C GLU A 881 -19.48 22.89 22.90
N GLY A 882 -18.89 23.93 22.32
CA GLY A 882 -19.44 24.68 21.19
C GLY A 882 -19.69 23.77 19.98
N MET A 883 -18.70 22.94 19.62
CA MET A 883 -18.81 21.97 18.53
C MET A 883 -19.87 20.89 18.80
N ARG A 884 -19.96 20.36 20.02
CA ARG A 884 -21.04 19.43 20.41
C ARG A 884 -22.42 20.06 20.29
N ARG A 885 -22.60 21.30 20.76
CA ARG A 885 -23.86 22.04 20.63
C ARG A 885 -24.21 22.33 19.16
N ALA A 886 -23.23 22.74 18.36
CA ALA A 886 -23.39 22.95 16.93
C ALA A 886 -23.87 21.69 16.20
N TYR A 887 -23.25 20.54 16.47
CA TYR A 887 -23.65 19.25 15.89
C TYR A 887 -25.05 18.81 16.36
N ALA A 888 -25.35 18.94 17.66
CA ALA A 888 -26.66 18.57 18.20
C ALA A 888 -27.81 19.46 17.68
N GLU A 889 -27.54 20.72 17.32
CA GLU A 889 -28.53 21.63 16.73
C GLU A 889 -28.91 21.23 15.30
N VAL A 890 -27.93 20.84 14.47
CA VAL A 890 -28.14 20.49 13.05
C VAL A 890 -28.65 19.06 12.84
N VAL A 891 -28.32 18.12 13.73
CA VAL A 891 -28.77 16.72 13.63
C VAL A 891 -30.15 16.47 14.25
N GLY A 892 -30.61 17.34 15.16
CA GLY A 892 -31.92 17.23 15.80
C GLY A 892 -31.91 16.30 17.03
N ALA A 893 -32.32 16.84 18.18
CA ALA A 893 -32.11 16.20 19.49
C ALA A 893 -33.14 15.10 19.83
N GLY A 894 -32.90 13.89 19.33
CA GLY A 894 -33.40 12.63 19.93
C GLY A 894 -32.29 11.71 20.46
N GLY A 895 -31.05 11.90 19.98
CA GLY A 895 -29.88 11.06 20.30
C GLY A 895 -28.90 11.71 21.28
N ARG A 896 -28.09 10.87 21.93
CA ARG A 896 -26.98 11.31 22.80
C ARG A 896 -26.01 12.17 21.97
N GLY A 897 -25.64 13.35 22.47
CA GLY A 897 -24.84 14.31 21.71
C GLY A 897 -23.54 13.72 21.17
N GLY A 898 -23.38 13.75 19.84
CA GLY A 898 -22.19 13.23 19.16
C GLY A 898 -20.92 13.96 19.61
N VAL A 899 -19.83 13.19 19.72
CA VAL A 899 -18.50 13.68 20.06
C VAL A 899 -17.69 13.79 18.76
N PRO A 900 -16.98 14.90 18.50
CA PRO A 900 -16.09 14.95 17.34
C PRO A 900 -14.97 13.91 17.53
N TYR A 901 -14.79 13.06 16.51
CA TYR A 901 -13.74 12.04 16.54
C TYR A 901 -12.35 12.66 16.35
N LEU A 902 -12.30 13.77 15.61
CA LEU A 902 -11.11 14.58 15.43
C LEU A 902 -11.52 16.06 15.39
N MET A 903 -10.78 16.90 16.09
CA MET A 903 -11.00 18.35 16.16
C MET A 903 -9.69 19.10 15.94
N TYR A 904 -9.73 20.18 15.18
CA TYR A 904 -8.61 21.08 14.93
C TYR A 904 -8.91 22.39 15.64
N VAL A 905 -7.96 22.91 16.43
CA VAL A 905 -8.16 24.11 17.26
C VAL A 905 -7.07 25.13 16.99
N ASN A 906 -7.46 26.34 16.60
CA ASN A 906 -6.54 27.44 16.31
C ASN A 906 -6.01 28.06 17.61
N GLN A 907 -4.80 27.71 18.04
CA GLN A 907 -4.21 28.16 19.30
C GLN A 907 -4.06 29.69 19.37
N ALA A 908 -3.89 30.40 18.25
CA ALA A 908 -3.83 31.86 18.23
C ALA A 908 -5.20 32.52 18.51
N ARG A 909 -6.30 31.76 18.40
CA ARG A 909 -7.68 32.20 18.64
C ARG A 909 -8.31 31.62 19.91
N THR A 910 -7.62 30.73 20.65
CA THR A 910 -8.14 30.13 21.89
C THR A 910 -7.24 30.45 23.09
N GLY A 911 -7.80 31.04 24.13
CA GLY A 911 -7.06 31.68 25.23
C GLY A 911 -6.27 30.80 26.21
N SER A 912 -5.91 29.56 25.89
CA SER A 912 -4.97 28.73 26.69
C SER A 912 -4.58 27.41 26.03
N SER A 913 -3.43 26.84 26.42
CA SER A 913 -2.92 25.53 25.97
C SER A 913 -3.56 24.32 26.69
N GLY A 914 -4.78 24.46 27.18
CA GLY A 914 -5.49 23.37 27.86
C GLY A 914 -5.82 22.23 26.88
N ALA A 915 -5.77 20.98 27.35
CA ALA A 915 -6.43 19.89 26.62
C ALA A 915 -7.95 20.13 26.63
N PRO A 916 -8.67 19.85 25.53
CA PRO A 916 -10.13 19.78 25.62
C PRO A 916 -10.48 18.71 26.65
N GLY A 917 -11.46 18.98 27.50
CA GLY A 917 -11.89 18.02 28.52
C GLY A 917 -12.31 16.67 27.91
N ALA A 918 -12.39 15.62 28.73
CA ALA A 918 -12.47 14.18 28.39
C ALA A 918 -13.68 13.68 27.52
N LYS A 919 -14.27 14.56 26.71
CA LYS A 919 -15.41 14.35 25.80
C LYS A 919 -15.06 14.72 24.34
N VAL A 920 -13.79 14.64 23.95
CA VAL A 920 -13.29 14.76 22.56
C VAL A 920 -12.37 13.57 22.30
N ALA A 921 -12.51 12.91 21.15
CA ALA A 921 -11.77 11.67 20.91
C ALA A 921 -10.38 11.86 20.30
N GLY A 922 -10.10 13.03 19.70
CA GLY A 922 -8.78 13.49 19.25
C GLY A 922 -8.76 14.98 18.97
N CYS A 923 -7.63 15.66 19.24
CA CYS A 923 -7.52 17.12 19.14
C CYS A 923 -6.14 17.54 18.63
N ILE A 924 -6.11 18.19 17.47
CA ILE A 924 -4.90 18.74 16.84
C ILE A 924 -4.80 20.23 17.18
N PRO A 925 -3.79 20.64 17.99
CA PRO A 925 -3.49 22.04 18.19
C PRO A 925 -2.82 22.62 16.93
N ALA A 926 -3.48 23.59 16.31
CA ALA A 926 -3.00 24.29 15.12
C ALA A 926 -2.43 25.66 15.48
N ARG A 927 -1.40 26.11 14.74
CA ARG A 927 -0.89 27.49 14.80
C ARG A 927 -1.90 28.46 14.19
N SER A 928 -2.48 28.08 13.05
CA SER A 928 -3.63 28.75 12.43
C SER A 928 -4.48 27.72 11.67
N ILE A 929 -5.75 28.05 11.41
CA ILE A 929 -6.64 27.29 10.54
C ILE A 929 -7.28 28.25 9.55
N ARG A 930 -7.32 27.88 8.27
CA ARG A 930 -7.94 28.67 7.20
C ARG A 930 -8.93 27.85 6.38
N ASP A 931 -10.02 28.47 5.95
CA ASP A 931 -10.96 27.87 5.01
C ASP A 931 -10.45 27.94 3.55
N ALA A 932 -11.26 27.47 2.61
CA ALA A 932 -10.96 27.49 1.18
C ALA A 932 -10.76 28.91 0.60
N ASP A 933 -11.34 29.94 1.23
CA ASP A 933 -11.23 31.34 0.83
C ASP A 933 -9.97 32.00 1.43
N GLY A 934 -9.30 31.30 2.35
CA GLY A 934 -8.12 31.73 3.09
C GLY A 934 -8.45 32.54 4.35
N LEU A 935 -9.73 32.62 4.74
CA LEU A 935 -10.20 33.30 5.94
C LEU A 935 -9.93 32.45 7.18
N GLU A 936 -9.76 33.08 8.34
CA GLU A 936 -9.43 32.35 9.57
C GLU A 936 -10.64 31.62 10.17
N VAL A 937 -10.38 30.41 10.63
CA VAL A 937 -11.33 29.54 11.33
C VAL A 937 -10.83 29.35 12.76
N VAL A 938 -11.76 29.38 13.73
CA VAL A 938 -11.44 29.20 15.16
C VAL A 938 -11.19 27.73 15.46
N ALA A 939 -12.03 26.85 14.92
CA ALA A 939 -11.88 25.40 15.03
C ALA A 939 -12.67 24.67 13.95
N VAL A 940 -12.27 23.42 13.67
CA VAL A 940 -13.02 22.47 12.82
C VAL A 940 -13.25 21.18 13.59
N GLY A 941 -14.49 20.72 13.69
CA GLY A 941 -14.87 19.43 14.29
C GLY A 941 -15.38 18.45 13.23
N LEU A 942 -14.89 17.22 13.28
CA LEU A 942 -15.30 16.13 12.39
C LEU A 942 -16.06 15.06 13.18
N PHE A 943 -17.20 14.63 12.64
CA PHE A 943 -18.13 13.68 13.27
C PHE A 943 -18.44 12.51 12.32
N LYS A 944 -18.78 11.35 12.89
CA LYS A 944 -19.27 10.14 12.23
C LYS A 944 -20.55 9.70 12.93
#